data_AF-A0AAQ4RM75-F1
#
_entry.id   AF-A0AAQ4RM75-F1
#
_cell.length_a   1.000
_cell.length_b   1.000
_cell.length_c   1.000
_cell.angle_alpha   90.00
_cell.angle_beta   90.00
_cell.angle_gamma   90.00
#
_symmetry.space_group_name_H-M   'P 1'
#
loop_
_entity.id
_entity.type
_entity.pdbx_description
1 polymer ?
#
loop_
_entity_poly.entity_id
_entity_poly.type
_entity_poly.pdbx_seq_one_letter_code
_entity_poly.pdbx_strand_id
1 'polypeptide(L)'
;MFGYGRSNFTWNGTLRELEGRRPPCFTERSRPSMTAPPSSSSGLEVLLSTLQNAGDVESTINILNVLDELLSAGTDRRIHYMITKGCSEALLTALVNTGRSFSPNFHLLLPLLHLLAKIGHRDRRIGVKAEDAGAALLTLNLLRQNIKYARRAAACLWVIQVFSSSVSTANLIGENHGLETVYRLIPHFTTKHLHAIKAAVDAFAALLCTKANVCSVVSKGYVAGLLRLYEDWHAKAVQHGAVAICHSLLRCLHKVTHSTAGRQAFVSQGGIRLLYGTTQTCLLSKDLESLVEPSVQLMRKCLTKTPLPLTSDRSAYSFPMPGRAHAVPAMDAEPDENSEETEEDDNEAEDSKEADFDEDLETDLHKLRLRPDPDRPKELLPQYSRLCPELSHEELGLCSEPEKSSAASSTSDGDAALLNGSQSHLSGTDGGWSDSSTSSSASDPMGHTAALAQLEARDFHSHRSILSTGPSFRTKVREASGEAPCVQSGEDQDEEDADESHHGSMIDRLLEKHGVCIPHHEPKLYRAAAARTKSIPGFSLLAFPDFWGHLPTPGHEPMAPRKPNVQRQKVFEDVQRFLITDGIINQVVFDLEDSSLQCPSDSLRFFSGFECGNLRKAVRVRRWEYDLILNADVNSSQHTQWFYFEVSNMVAEVPYRFNVINCEKSNSQFNYGMQPVLYSVTEALEGRPHWLRTGTEICYFRNHFCPARGRRKTTFYTLTFTITFKHNEDVCYLAYHYPYTYSALTAHLKVLQNSVDPAKVFFQQQVLCCTLAGNPCPAVTITARPASRGWKDMHQVRNRPCIVLTGRVHPGESNASWVMKGTLEFLCSSDPVAQSLREAFVFKLIPMLNPDGVVNGTNRCDLSSEDLNRQWSKPDPVLCPTIYHTKGLLYYLNSIGRTPLVFCDYHGHSRKKNVFLYGCSVKETLWQSGSAVNTVGLKEDPGYRTIPKTLDRLAPAFSFNSCNYLVEKSRSATARVVVWREMGVLRSYTMESTHNGCDQGIYKGLQTGTKELQEMGGKFCHSLLSVTKDVKSLDSQRLIGHIDNDVLDHKSHNCFEDDEPPCVEQIEYSADCPAPNGADLDSDVNANATAADEEEDNDGHGEAKVCSGGVGRALQSSARGRLFPPAM
;
A
#
# COMPACT_ATOMS: atom_id res chain seq x y z
N MET A 1 -48.89 -37.16 -40.64
CA MET A 1 -49.19 -36.58 -41.97
C MET A 1 -50.17 -35.44 -41.74
N PHE A 2 -50.03 -34.31 -42.42
CA PHE A 2 -50.70 -33.03 -42.11
C PHE A 2 -50.33 -32.42 -40.73
N GLY A 3 -50.49 -31.09 -40.65
CA GLY A 3 -50.15 -30.21 -39.51
C GLY A 3 -50.21 -28.76 -39.97
N TYR A 4 -50.20 -27.79 -39.05
CA TYR A 4 -50.21 -26.35 -39.38
C TYR A 4 -49.63 -25.49 -38.25
N GLY A 5 -49.01 -24.36 -38.62
CA GLY A 5 -48.92 -23.13 -37.83
C GLY A 5 -48.16 -23.13 -36.49
N ARG A 6 -46.90 -22.66 -36.51
CA ARG A 6 -46.35 -21.91 -35.36
C ARG A 6 -46.66 -20.42 -35.57
N SER A 7 -47.23 -19.75 -34.58
CA SER A 7 -47.34 -18.29 -34.52
C SER A 7 -46.69 -17.76 -33.25
N ASN A 8 -45.60 -17.00 -33.39
CA ASN A 8 -44.90 -16.36 -32.27
C ASN A 8 -45.72 -15.16 -31.77
N PHE A 9 -45.93 -15.06 -30.45
CA PHE A 9 -46.45 -13.84 -29.82
C PHE A 9 -45.33 -13.18 -29.02
N THR A 10 -44.92 -11.97 -29.41
CA THR A 10 -43.83 -11.22 -28.75
C THR A 10 -44.37 -9.92 -28.18
N TRP A 11 -44.24 -9.73 -26.87
CA TRP A 11 -44.80 -8.57 -26.17
C TRP A 11 -43.78 -7.42 -26.12
N ASN A 12 -43.70 -6.63 -27.18
CA ASN A 12 -42.83 -5.45 -27.26
C ASN A 12 -43.58 -4.18 -26.84
N GLY A 13 -43.30 -3.69 -25.62
CA GLY A 13 -43.84 -2.42 -25.10
C GLY A 13 -42.74 -1.60 -24.42
N THR A 14 -42.13 -0.67 -25.16
CA THR A 14 -41.10 0.24 -24.63
C THR A 14 -41.70 1.56 -24.15
N LEU A 15 -41.48 1.90 -22.88
CA LEU A 15 -41.70 3.24 -22.35
C LEU A 15 -40.59 4.18 -22.83
N ARG A 16 -40.96 5.27 -23.50
CA ARG A 16 -40.13 6.46 -23.71
C ARG A 16 -41.02 7.71 -23.64
N GLU A 17 -40.78 8.54 -22.65
CA GLU A 17 -41.26 9.92 -22.62
C GLU A 17 -40.27 10.82 -23.36
N LEU A 18 -40.76 11.90 -23.99
CA LEU A 18 -39.95 12.98 -24.56
C LEU A 18 -40.75 14.31 -24.51
N GLU A 19 -40.03 15.42 -24.34
CA GLU A 19 -40.57 16.75 -23.96
C GLU A 19 -41.05 17.60 -25.16
N GLY A 20 -41.90 18.63 -24.97
CA GLY A 20 -42.41 19.39 -26.14
C GLY A 20 -43.19 20.73 -26.07
N ARG A 21 -43.22 21.49 -24.96
CA ARG A 21 -43.54 22.96 -24.89
C ARG A 21 -44.76 23.60 -25.65
N ARG A 22 -45.79 24.04 -24.87
CA ARG A 22 -46.41 25.41 -24.77
C ARG A 22 -47.03 26.13 -26.02
N PRO A 23 -47.84 27.22 -25.84
CA PRO A 23 -48.84 27.63 -24.81
C PRO A 23 -50.19 28.07 -25.48
N PRO A 24 -51.17 28.77 -24.86
CA PRO A 24 -51.46 29.15 -23.45
C PRO A 24 -52.74 28.38 -22.93
N CYS A 25 -53.76 28.86 -22.19
CA CYS A 25 -54.16 30.17 -21.63
C CYS A 25 -55.09 30.08 -20.38
N PHE A 26 -55.35 31.26 -19.79
CA PHE A 26 -56.23 31.70 -18.69
C PHE A 26 -57.54 30.95 -18.30
N THR A 27 -57.73 30.78 -16.96
CA THR A 27 -58.94 30.94 -16.07
C THR A 27 -60.32 30.37 -16.48
N GLU A 28 -61.23 29.94 -15.57
CA GLU A 28 -61.49 30.41 -14.18
C GLU A 28 -62.08 29.33 -13.22
N ARG A 29 -62.84 29.71 -12.18
CA ARG A 29 -63.23 28.90 -10.99
C ARG A 29 -64.61 28.21 -11.11
N SER A 30 -64.76 26.99 -10.55
CA SER A 30 -65.74 26.66 -9.47
C SER A 30 -65.81 25.14 -9.13
N ARG A 31 -66.46 24.79 -8.01
CA ARG A 31 -66.75 23.44 -7.44
C ARG A 31 -68.30 23.27 -7.33
N PRO A 32 -68.93 22.14 -6.85
CA PRO A 32 -68.40 20.85 -6.34
C PRO A 32 -69.12 19.55 -6.82
N SER A 33 -68.63 18.39 -6.35
CA SER A 33 -69.32 17.07 -6.22
C SER A 33 -69.58 16.27 -7.52
N MET A 34 -69.56 14.93 -7.55
CA MET A 34 -69.44 13.93 -6.46
C MET A 34 -68.16 13.06 -6.57
N THR A 35 -67.84 12.33 -5.50
CA THR A 35 -66.69 11.40 -5.39
C THR A 35 -67.00 9.99 -5.88
N ALA A 36 -66.01 9.34 -6.51
CA ALA A 36 -65.91 7.89 -6.68
C ALA A 36 -64.53 7.38 -6.21
N PRO A 37 -64.35 6.10 -5.82
CA PRO A 37 -63.13 5.62 -5.15
C PRO A 37 -61.95 5.34 -6.11
N PRO A 38 -60.69 5.39 -5.63
CA PRO A 38 -59.51 5.13 -6.44
C PRO A 38 -59.01 3.68 -6.32
N SER A 39 -59.06 2.90 -7.40
CA SER A 39 -58.34 1.61 -7.49
C SER A 39 -58.11 1.15 -8.94
N SER A 40 -56.97 1.54 -9.53
CA SER A 40 -56.44 0.88 -10.74
C SER A 40 -55.43 -0.20 -10.33
N SER A 41 -55.93 -1.32 -9.79
CA SER A 41 -55.10 -2.48 -9.45
C SER A 41 -54.48 -3.07 -10.72
N SER A 42 -53.17 -3.35 -10.67
CA SER A 42 -52.47 -4.03 -11.75
C SER A 42 -52.88 -5.50 -11.83
N GLY A 43 -52.78 -6.10 -13.02
CA GLY A 43 -53.08 -7.52 -13.20
C GLY A 43 -52.26 -8.46 -12.30
N LEU A 44 -51.04 -8.05 -11.93
CA LEU A 44 -50.22 -8.78 -10.96
C LEU A 44 -50.84 -8.75 -9.55
N GLU A 45 -51.28 -7.58 -9.07
CA GLU A 45 -51.94 -7.47 -7.75
C GLU A 45 -53.25 -8.28 -7.69
N VAL A 46 -53.97 -8.39 -8.82
CA VAL A 46 -55.16 -9.26 -8.94
C VAL A 46 -54.78 -10.74 -8.86
N LEU A 47 -53.72 -11.17 -9.56
CA LEU A 47 -53.22 -12.56 -9.49
C LEU A 47 -52.74 -12.93 -8.08
N LEU A 48 -51.98 -12.04 -7.42
CA LEU A 48 -51.48 -12.26 -6.06
C LEU A 48 -52.60 -12.28 -5.01
N SER A 49 -53.59 -11.39 -5.14
CA SER A 49 -54.80 -11.41 -4.30
C SER A 49 -55.62 -12.69 -4.53
N THR A 50 -55.69 -13.17 -5.77
CA THR A 50 -56.37 -14.44 -6.08
C THR A 50 -55.62 -15.62 -5.48
N LEU A 51 -54.28 -15.64 -5.56
CA LEU A 51 -53.44 -16.67 -4.92
C LEU A 51 -53.61 -16.74 -3.39
N GLN A 52 -53.83 -15.60 -2.73
CA GLN A 52 -54.10 -15.55 -1.28
C GLN A 52 -55.48 -16.10 -0.91
N ASN A 53 -56.46 -16.05 -1.81
CA ASN A 53 -57.88 -16.33 -1.55
C ASN A 53 -58.43 -17.57 -2.31
N ALA A 54 -57.62 -18.24 -3.14
CA ALA A 54 -58.06 -19.37 -3.95
C ALA A 54 -58.30 -20.63 -3.12
N GLY A 55 -59.47 -21.24 -3.29
CA GLY A 55 -59.83 -22.56 -2.73
C GLY A 55 -59.77 -23.70 -3.75
N ASP A 56 -59.44 -23.41 -5.02
CA ASP A 56 -59.34 -24.39 -6.11
C ASP A 56 -57.89 -24.72 -6.47
N VAL A 57 -57.64 -26.00 -6.74
CA VAL A 57 -56.31 -26.56 -7.02
C VAL A 57 -55.83 -26.13 -8.41
N GLU A 58 -56.68 -26.22 -9.44
CA GLU A 58 -56.28 -25.95 -10.83
C GLU A 58 -56.01 -24.46 -11.05
N SER A 59 -56.88 -23.60 -10.52
CA SER A 59 -56.69 -22.14 -10.48
C SER A 59 -55.39 -21.75 -9.79
N THR A 60 -55.05 -22.40 -8.67
CA THR A 60 -53.81 -22.14 -7.94
C THR A 60 -52.58 -22.56 -8.75
N ILE A 61 -52.58 -23.76 -9.34
CA ILE A 61 -51.47 -24.24 -10.20
C ILE A 61 -51.26 -23.28 -11.38
N ASN A 62 -52.32 -22.83 -12.04
CA ASN A 62 -52.22 -21.91 -13.17
C ASN A 62 -51.59 -20.56 -12.79
N ILE A 63 -51.91 -20.01 -11.61
CA ILE A 63 -51.26 -18.77 -11.13
C ILE A 63 -49.77 -19.03 -10.82
N LEU A 64 -49.44 -20.16 -10.20
CA LEU A 64 -48.04 -20.50 -9.87
C LEU A 64 -47.18 -20.70 -11.13
N ASN A 65 -47.72 -21.34 -12.17
CA ASN A 65 -47.04 -21.50 -13.45
C ASN A 65 -46.75 -20.14 -14.13
N VAL A 66 -47.71 -19.20 -14.10
CA VAL A 66 -47.52 -17.84 -14.62
C VAL A 66 -46.47 -17.07 -13.81
N LEU A 67 -46.43 -17.24 -12.49
CA LEU A 67 -45.38 -16.65 -11.66
C LEU A 67 -44.00 -17.26 -11.96
N ASP A 68 -43.90 -18.57 -12.20
CA ASP A 68 -42.62 -19.21 -12.51
C ASP A 68 -42.05 -18.78 -13.87
N GLU A 69 -42.90 -18.61 -14.89
CA GLU A 69 -42.49 -18.06 -16.19
C GLU A 69 -42.03 -16.60 -16.04
N LEU A 70 -42.76 -15.77 -15.27
CA LEU A 70 -42.42 -14.37 -15.05
C LEU A 70 -41.09 -14.16 -14.31
N LEU A 71 -40.77 -15.05 -13.36
CA LEU A 71 -39.49 -15.08 -12.64
C LEU A 71 -38.37 -15.65 -13.52
N SER A 72 -38.59 -16.81 -14.15
CA SER A 72 -37.56 -17.53 -14.91
C SER A 72 -37.17 -16.83 -16.24
N ALA A 73 -38.07 -16.00 -16.79
CA ALA A 73 -37.79 -15.09 -17.91
C ALA A 73 -37.60 -13.62 -17.44
N GLY A 74 -37.31 -13.40 -16.15
CA GLY A 74 -37.17 -12.10 -15.52
C GLY A 74 -35.72 -11.60 -15.44
N THR A 75 -35.55 -10.28 -15.30
CA THR A 75 -34.34 -9.68 -14.73
C THR A 75 -34.58 -9.40 -13.25
N ASP A 76 -33.53 -9.26 -12.43
CA ASP A 76 -33.70 -8.98 -10.99
C ASP A 76 -34.55 -7.73 -10.71
N ARG A 77 -34.57 -6.74 -11.60
CA ARG A 77 -35.46 -5.57 -11.53
C ARG A 77 -36.95 -5.95 -11.60
N ARG A 78 -37.33 -6.94 -12.42
CA ARG A 78 -38.70 -7.48 -12.46
C ARG A 78 -39.02 -8.24 -11.17
N ILE A 79 -38.08 -9.03 -10.66
CA ILE A 79 -38.29 -9.82 -9.44
C ILE A 79 -38.46 -8.90 -8.22
N HIS A 80 -37.62 -7.85 -8.09
CA HIS A 80 -37.79 -6.81 -7.08
C HIS A 80 -39.13 -6.06 -7.21
N TYR A 81 -39.62 -5.82 -8.44
CA TYR A 81 -40.96 -5.25 -8.64
C TYR A 81 -42.09 -6.21 -8.18
N MET A 82 -41.94 -7.52 -8.40
CA MET A 82 -42.90 -8.51 -7.88
C MET A 82 -42.87 -8.56 -6.33
N ILE A 83 -41.68 -8.44 -5.72
CA ILE A 83 -41.51 -8.35 -4.26
C ILE A 83 -42.19 -7.07 -3.70
N THR A 84 -42.01 -5.91 -4.32
CA THR A 84 -42.69 -4.66 -3.88
C THR A 84 -44.20 -4.64 -4.13
N LYS A 85 -44.72 -5.61 -4.90
CA LYS A 85 -46.16 -5.90 -5.05
C LYS A 85 -46.68 -7.01 -4.12
N GLY A 86 -45.88 -7.46 -3.15
CA GLY A 86 -46.29 -8.43 -2.12
C GLY A 86 -46.30 -9.89 -2.58
N CYS A 87 -45.53 -10.24 -3.62
CA CYS A 87 -45.48 -11.61 -4.13
C CYS A 87 -44.98 -12.62 -3.09
N SER A 88 -43.96 -12.25 -2.30
CA SER A 88 -43.45 -13.08 -1.20
C SER A 88 -44.54 -13.36 -0.16
N GLU A 89 -45.26 -12.32 0.26
CA GLU A 89 -46.35 -12.39 1.23
C GLU A 89 -47.51 -13.28 0.73
N ALA A 90 -47.85 -13.19 -0.56
CA ALA A 90 -48.86 -14.04 -1.19
C ALA A 90 -48.44 -15.52 -1.24
N LEU A 91 -47.20 -15.81 -1.66
CA LEU A 91 -46.65 -17.17 -1.69
C LEU A 91 -46.54 -17.79 -0.29
N LEU A 92 -46.12 -17.00 0.72
CA LEU A 92 -46.07 -17.44 2.12
C LEU A 92 -47.48 -17.75 2.66
N THR A 93 -48.47 -16.92 2.32
CA THR A 93 -49.88 -17.15 2.70
C THR A 93 -50.41 -18.44 2.07
N ALA A 94 -50.16 -18.64 0.78
CA ALA A 94 -50.57 -19.84 0.06
C ALA A 94 -49.87 -21.11 0.59
N LEU A 95 -48.59 -21.05 0.95
CA LEU A 95 -47.88 -22.12 1.63
C LEU A 95 -48.51 -22.46 2.98
N VAL A 96 -48.87 -21.46 3.78
CA VAL A 96 -49.46 -21.64 5.11
C VAL A 96 -50.87 -22.22 5.03
N ASN A 97 -51.69 -21.76 4.10
CA ASN A 97 -53.04 -22.30 3.84
C ASN A 97 -52.97 -23.76 3.36
N THR A 98 -52.06 -24.07 2.42
CA THR A 98 -51.92 -25.42 1.85
C THR A 98 -51.27 -26.43 2.81
N GLY A 99 -50.20 -26.01 3.50
CA GLY A 99 -49.37 -26.89 4.32
C GLY A 99 -49.98 -27.27 5.68
N ARG A 100 -51.00 -26.54 6.14
CA ARG A 100 -51.77 -26.87 7.36
C ARG A 100 -52.84 -27.95 7.15
N SER A 101 -53.01 -28.46 5.93
CA SER A 101 -53.90 -29.60 5.63
C SER A 101 -53.47 -30.88 6.36
N PHE A 102 -54.43 -31.68 6.81
CA PHE A 102 -54.18 -33.02 7.37
C PHE A 102 -53.51 -33.97 6.35
N SER A 103 -53.78 -33.76 5.06
CA SER A 103 -53.06 -34.37 3.94
C SER A 103 -52.47 -33.26 3.06
N PRO A 104 -51.19 -32.88 3.24
CA PRO A 104 -50.55 -31.81 2.48
C PRO A 104 -50.46 -32.16 0.98
N ASN A 105 -51.04 -31.34 0.10
CA ASN A 105 -51.06 -31.61 -1.34
C ASN A 105 -49.74 -31.19 -2.00
N PHE A 106 -48.87 -32.16 -2.31
CA PHE A 106 -47.56 -31.88 -2.90
C PHE A 106 -47.59 -31.40 -4.36
N HIS A 107 -48.69 -31.58 -5.10
CA HIS A 107 -48.86 -30.94 -6.41
C HIS A 107 -49.01 -29.41 -6.32
N LEU A 108 -49.43 -28.89 -5.16
CA LEU A 108 -49.44 -27.45 -4.85
C LEU A 108 -48.18 -27.02 -4.12
N LEU A 109 -47.73 -27.80 -3.12
CA LEU A 109 -46.61 -27.42 -2.27
C LEU A 109 -45.27 -27.42 -2.99
N LEU A 110 -45.03 -28.33 -3.94
CA LEU A 110 -43.73 -28.39 -4.63
C LEU A 110 -43.48 -27.12 -5.48
N PRO A 111 -44.40 -26.65 -6.35
CA PRO A 111 -44.26 -25.37 -7.03
C PRO A 111 -44.20 -24.16 -6.08
N LEU A 112 -45.00 -24.15 -5.01
CA LEU A 112 -44.96 -23.08 -3.98
C LEU A 112 -43.57 -22.95 -3.34
N LEU A 113 -42.95 -24.08 -2.96
CA LEU A 113 -41.63 -24.11 -2.33
C LEU A 113 -40.53 -23.73 -3.33
N HIS A 114 -40.60 -24.19 -4.59
CA HIS A 114 -39.67 -23.78 -5.66
C HIS A 114 -39.73 -22.26 -5.89
N LEU A 115 -40.93 -21.69 -6.02
CA LEU A 115 -41.13 -20.24 -6.19
C LEU A 115 -40.62 -19.43 -4.99
N LEU A 116 -40.86 -19.91 -3.76
CA LEU A 116 -40.36 -19.27 -2.54
C LEU A 116 -38.82 -19.28 -2.48
N ALA A 117 -38.15 -20.32 -2.98
CA ALA A 117 -36.69 -20.34 -3.10
C ALA A 117 -36.17 -19.35 -4.16
N LYS A 118 -36.80 -19.31 -5.36
CA LYS A 118 -36.45 -18.39 -6.45
C LYS A 118 -36.61 -16.91 -6.08
N ILE A 119 -37.70 -16.56 -5.40
CA ILE A 119 -37.99 -15.16 -5.02
C ILE A 119 -37.31 -14.75 -3.71
N GLY A 120 -37.24 -15.65 -2.72
CA GLY A 120 -36.88 -15.28 -1.36
C GLY A 120 -35.42 -14.91 -1.19
N HIS A 121 -34.49 -15.52 -1.93
CA HIS A 121 -33.08 -15.10 -1.88
C HIS A 121 -32.83 -13.70 -2.48
N ARG A 122 -33.84 -13.13 -3.15
CA ARG A 122 -33.87 -11.75 -3.66
C ARG A 122 -34.69 -10.80 -2.76
N ASP A 123 -35.38 -11.31 -1.74
CA ASP A 123 -36.15 -10.55 -0.76
C ASP A 123 -35.44 -10.55 0.61
N ARG A 124 -34.71 -9.46 0.90
CA ARG A 124 -33.96 -9.27 2.16
C ARG A 124 -34.81 -9.36 3.44
N ARG A 125 -36.15 -9.38 3.35
CA ARG A 125 -37.06 -9.53 4.50
C ARG A 125 -37.76 -10.89 4.56
N ILE A 126 -37.44 -11.84 3.67
CA ILE A 126 -38.19 -13.10 3.54
C ILE A 126 -38.28 -13.91 4.84
N GLY A 127 -37.20 -13.98 5.64
CA GLY A 127 -37.19 -14.72 6.90
C GLY A 127 -38.21 -14.14 7.89
N VAL A 128 -38.16 -12.83 8.13
CA VAL A 128 -39.12 -12.12 9.01
C VAL A 128 -40.55 -12.29 8.50
N LYS A 129 -40.80 -12.14 7.18
CA LYS A 129 -42.13 -12.38 6.60
C LYS A 129 -42.62 -13.82 6.82
N ALA A 130 -41.71 -14.81 6.74
CA ALA A 130 -42.01 -16.22 6.96
C ALA A 130 -42.20 -16.58 8.44
N GLU A 131 -41.63 -15.80 9.34
CA GLU A 131 -41.81 -15.85 10.79
C GLU A 131 -43.19 -15.27 11.15
N ASP A 132 -43.50 -14.06 10.69
CA ASP A 132 -44.80 -13.37 10.85
C ASP A 132 -45.98 -14.23 10.32
N ALA A 133 -45.81 -14.88 9.16
CA ALA A 133 -46.81 -15.78 8.58
C ALA A 133 -46.94 -17.14 9.30
N GLY A 134 -46.00 -17.48 10.18
CA GLY A 134 -45.88 -18.82 10.77
C GLY A 134 -45.50 -19.91 9.76
N ALA A 135 -44.86 -19.54 8.65
CA ALA A 135 -44.38 -20.44 7.61
C ALA A 135 -43.06 -21.13 7.97
N ALA A 136 -42.17 -20.48 8.72
CA ALA A 136 -40.84 -21.00 9.03
C ALA A 136 -40.85 -22.38 9.72
N LEU A 137 -41.63 -22.53 10.80
CA LEU A 137 -41.79 -23.81 11.50
C LEU A 137 -42.69 -24.80 10.74
N LEU A 138 -43.57 -24.30 9.86
CA LEU A 138 -44.36 -25.17 8.99
C LEU A 138 -43.47 -25.90 7.97
N THR A 139 -42.56 -25.18 7.30
CA THR A 139 -41.59 -25.79 6.37
C THR A 139 -40.68 -26.80 7.07
N LEU A 140 -40.25 -26.52 8.30
CA LEU A 140 -39.49 -27.48 9.11
C LEU A 140 -40.28 -28.76 9.43
N ASN A 141 -41.58 -28.65 9.69
CA ASN A 141 -42.43 -29.82 9.94
C ASN A 141 -42.78 -30.59 8.66
N LEU A 142 -42.96 -29.90 7.52
CA LEU A 142 -43.08 -30.54 6.21
C LEU A 142 -41.79 -31.31 5.84
N LEU A 143 -40.61 -30.76 6.13
CA LEU A 143 -39.33 -31.47 5.96
C LEU A 143 -39.29 -32.77 6.77
N ARG A 144 -39.69 -32.73 8.06
CA ARG A 144 -39.73 -33.91 8.95
C ARG A 144 -40.62 -35.03 8.42
N GLN A 145 -41.78 -34.67 7.88
CA GLN A 145 -42.70 -35.63 7.27
C GLN A 145 -42.15 -36.25 5.97
N ASN A 146 -41.21 -35.57 5.30
CA ASN A 146 -40.72 -35.92 3.97
C ASN A 146 -39.24 -36.33 3.91
N ILE A 147 -38.64 -36.71 5.05
CA ILE A 147 -37.23 -37.16 5.15
C ILE A 147 -36.87 -38.26 4.14
N LYS A 148 -37.80 -39.16 3.79
CA LYS A 148 -37.59 -40.21 2.77
C LYS A 148 -37.70 -39.70 1.31
N TYR A 149 -38.47 -38.63 1.08
CA TYR A 149 -38.85 -38.17 -0.27
C TYR A 149 -37.88 -37.09 -0.75
N ALA A 150 -36.71 -37.50 -1.25
CA ALA A 150 -35.60 -36.62 -1.60
C ALA A 150 -36.01 -35.36 -2.40
N ARG A 151 -36.91 -35.49 -3.38
CA ARG A 151 -37.43 -34.36 -4.20
C ARG A 151 -38.16 -33.31 -3.34
N ARG A 152 -39.02 -33.77 -2.44
CA ARG A 152 -39.84 -32.94 -1.53
C ARG A 152 -39.01 -32.36 -0.38
N ALA A 153 -38.04 -33.14 0.13
CA ALA A 153 -37.07 -32.69 1.11
C ALA A 153 -36.21 -31.54 0.59
N ALA A 154 -35.64 -31.65 -0.62
CA ALA A 154 -34.85 -30.59 -1.27
C ALA A 154 -35.61 -29.25 -1.35
N ALA A 155 -36.87 -29.29 -1.79
CA ALA A 155 -37.71 -28.10 -1.87
C ALA A 155 -37.96 -27.43 -0.50
N CYS A 156 -38.17 -28.23 0.56
CA CYS A 156 -38.28 -27.69 1.92
C CYS A 156 -36.94 -27.10 2.41
N LEU A 157 -35.81 -27.73 2.07
CA LEU A 157 -34.47 -27.32 2.48
C LEU A 157 -34.05 -25.99 1.85
N TRP A 158 -34.29 -25.76 0.56
CA TRP A 158 -34.02 -24.46 -0.07
C TRP A 158 -34.84 -23.32 0.54
N VAL A 159 -36.09 -23.58 0.91
CA VAL A 159 -36.92 -22.57 1.60
C VAL A 159 -36.40 -22.31 3.02
N ILE A 160 -35.92 -23.34 3.75
CA ILE A 160 -35.24 -23.16 5.04
C ILE A 160 -33.92 -22.38 4.90
N GLN A 161 -33.11 -22.69 3.89
CA GLN A 161 -31.87 -21.96 3.56
C GLN A 161 -32.16 -20.46 3.35
N VAL A 162 -33.19 -20.16 2.59
CA VAL A 162 -33.62 -18.79 2.25
C VAL A 162 -34.23 -18.06 3.45
N PHE A 163 -35.07 -18.71 4.27
CA PHE A 163 -35.60 -18.12 5.50
C PHE A 163 -34.49 -17.82 6.53
N SER A 164 -33.43 -18.63 6.56
CA SER A 164 -32.27 -18.45 7.46
C SER A 164 -31.38 -17.25 7.10
N SER A 165 -31.74 -16.46 6.08
CA SER A 165 -31.21 -15.11 5.86
C SER A 165 -31.55 -14.13 6.98
N SER A 166 -32.62 -14.38 7.75
CA SER A 166 -32.91 -13.64 8.98
C SER A 166 -32.33 -14.35 10.21
N VAL A 167 -31.64 -13.58 11.06
CA VAL A 167 -31.07 -14.06 12.33
C VAL A 167 -32.17 -14.53 13.30
N SER A 168 -33.34 -13.87 13.33
CA SER A 168 -34.47 -14.30 14.17
C SER A 168 -34.97 -15.68 13.75
N THR A 169 -35.19 -15.85 12.45
CA THR A 169 -35.82 -17.03 11.87
C THR A 169 -34.85 -18.22 11.88
N ALA A 170 -33.55 -17.98 11.71
CA ALA A 170 -32.51 -18.99 11.88
C ALA A 170 -32.39 -19.47 13.34
N ASN A 171 -32.48 -18.57 14.34
CA ASN A 171 -32.57 -18.96 15.75
C ASN A 171 -33.83 -19.79 16.01
N LEU A 172 -35.00 -19.30 15.58
CA LEU A 172 -36.29 -19.98 15.77
C LEU A 172 -36.30 -21.40 15.21
N ILE A 173 -35.76 -21.59 14.00
CA ILE A 173 -35.61 -22.93 13.38
C ILE A 173 -34.59 -23.77 14.17
N GLY A 174 -33.48 -23.18 14.62
CA GLY A 174 -32.44 -23.84 15.41
C GLY A 174 -32.93 -24.39 16.76
N GLU A 175 -33.59 -23.53 17.55
CA GLU A 175 -34.22 -23.85 18.83
C GLU A 175 -35.24 -24.99 18.69
N ASN A 176 -36.06 -24.94 17.63
CA ASN A 176 -37.05 -25.97 17.32
C ASN A 176 -36.42 -27.26 16.71
N HIS A 177 -35.20 -27.64 17.11
CA HIS A 177 -34.44 -28.80 16.63
C HIS A 177 -34.17 -28.84 15.10
N GLY A 178 -34.18 -27.70 14.42
CA GLY A 178 -33.97 -27.62 12.97
C GLY A 178 -32.58 -28.07 12.53
N LEU A 179 -31.53 -27.59 13.21
CA LEU A 179 -30.12 -28.00 12.97
C LEU A 179 -29.96 -29.53 12.95
N GLU A 180 -30.56 -30.22 13.92
CA GLU A 180 -30.48 -31.67 14.05
C GLU A 180 -31.37 -32.41 13.05
N THR A 181 -32.49 -31.81 12.64
CA THR A 181 -33.35 -32.33 11.57
C THR A 181 -32.61 -32.30 10.23
N VAL A 182 -31.93 -31.19 9.91
CA VAL A 182 -31.18 -31.00 8.65
C VAL A 182 -29.88 -31.80 8.65
N TYR A 183 -29.10 -31.80 9.75
CA TYR A 183 -27.82 -32.52 9.81
C TYR A 183 -27.96 -34.02 9.55
N ARG A 184 -29.05 -34.65 10.01
CA ARG A 184 -29.35 -36.08 9.76
C ARG A 184 -29.65 -36.41 8.30
N LEU A 185 -29.83 -35.42 7.42
CA LEU A 185 -30.06 -35.60 5.98
C LEU A 185 -28.77 -35.55 5.14
N ILE A 186 -27.60 -35.40 5.78
CA ILE A 186 -26.29 -35.36 5.13
C ILE A 186 -25.60 -36.71 5.35
N PRO A 187 -25.69 -37.66 4.41
CA PRO A 187 -25.08 -38.98 4.57
C PRO A 187 -23.58 -38.98 4.25
N HIS A 188 -22.95 -40.10 4.59
CA HIS A 188 -21.71 -40.53 3.95
C HIS A 188 -21.86 -40.66 2.42
N PHE A 189 -20.73 -40.73 1.70
CA PHE A 189 -20.70 -40.66 0.24
C PHE A 189 -21.70 -41.61 -0.44
N THR A 190 -22.49 -41.04 -1.36
CA THR A 190 -23.47 -41.78 -2.17
C THR A 190 -23.64 -41.10 -3.53
N THR A 191 -24.01 -41.87 -4.55
CA THR A 191 -24.36 -41.34 -5.88
C THR A 191 -25.85 -41.00 -6.01
N LYS A 192 -26.69 -41.37 -5.04
CA LYS A 192 -28.14 -41.09 -5.06
C LYS A 192 -28.46 -39.71 -4.47
N HIS A 193 -29.50 -39.07 -5.02
CA HIS A 193 -30.15 -37.88 -4.45
C HIS A 193 -29.24 -36.65 -4.20
N LEU A 194 -28.19 -36.47 -5.02
CA LEU A 194 -27.15 -35.46 -4.83
C LEU A 194 -27.68 -34.02 -4.60
N HIS A 195 -28.72 -33.58 -5.33
CA HIS A 195 -29.33 -32.27 -5.13
C HIS A 195 -29.96 -32.09 -3.74
N ALA A 196 -30.59 -33.14 -3.18
CA ALA A 196 -31.18 -33.09 -1.84
C ALA A 196 -30.09 -33.06 -0.75
N ILE A 197 -28.97 -33.76 -0.97
CA ILE A 197 -27.81 -33.73 -0.08
C ILE A 197 -27.15 -32.35 -0.11
N LYS A 198 -26.92 -31.78 -1.31
CA LYS A 198 -26.41 -30.40 -1.45
C LYS A 198 -27.34 -29.39 -0.77
N ALA A 199 -28.66 -29.48 -1.00
CA ALA A 199 -29.65 -28.63 -0.33
C ALA A 199 -29.61 -28.78 1.21
N ALA A 200 -29.35 -29.98 1.74
CA ALA A 200 -29.20 -30.19 3.18
C ALA A 200 -27.95 -29.51 3.75
N VAL A 201 -26.81 -29.61 3.05
CA VAL A 201 -25.57 -28.93 3.46
C VAL A 201 -25.71 -27.41 3.35
N ASP A 202 -26.29 -26.89 2.25
CA ASP A 202 -26.49 -25.45 2.05
C ASP A 202 -27.48 -24.85 3.06
N ALA A 203 -28.57 -25.56 3.39
CA ALA A 203 -29.50 -25.16 4.45
C ALA A 203 -28.86 -25.20 5.84
N PHE A 204 -28.01 -26.19 6.11
CA PHE A 204 -27.24 -26.26 7.36
C PHE A 204 -26.22 -25.12 7.47
N ALA A 205 -25.53 -24.78 6.37
CA ALA A 205 -24.63 -23.62 6.29
C ALA A 205 -25.36 -22.29 6.53
N ALA A 206 -26.60 -22.15 6.05
CA ALA A 206 -27.41 -20.96 6.28
C ALA A 206 -27.89 -20.83 7.74
N LEU A 207 -28.28 -21.94 8.39
CA LEU A 207 -28.63 -21.94 9.82
C LEU A 207 -27.46 -21.58 10.74
N LEU A 208 -26.22 -21.77 10.30
CA LEU A 208 -25.01 -21.37 11.02
C LEU A 208 -24.72 -19.86 11.00
N CYS A 209 -25.66 -19.02 10.55
CA CYS A 209 -25.51 -17.56 10.58
C CYS A 209 -25.57 -16.94 11.98
N THR A 210 -25.98 -17.69 13.02
CA THR A 210 -26.16 -17.17 14.39
C THR A 210 -25.21 -17.79 15.41
N LYS A 211 -24.77 -17.00 16.41
CA LYS A 211 -23.89 -17.47 17.48
C LYS A 211 -24.50 -18.61 18.30
N ALA A 212 -25.81 -18.55 18.56
CA ALA A 212 -26.55 -19.59 19.29
C ALA A 212 -26.54 -20.94 18.53
N ASN A 213 -26.81 -20.91 17.22
CA ASN A 213 -26.79 -22.11 16.39
C ASN A 213 -25.37 -22.71 16.28
N VAL A 214 -24.34 -21.87 16.13
CA VAL A 214 -22.94 -22.33 16.15
C VAL A 214 -22.59 -22.98 17.50
N CYS A 215 -22.98 -22.40 18.64
CA CYS A 215 -22.75 -23.01 19.95
C CYS A 215 -23.49 -24.34 20.13
N SER A 216 -24.69 -24.49 19.58
CA SER A 216 -25.45 -25.76 19.54
C SER A 216 -24.73 -26.84 18.71
N VAL A 217 -24.18 -26.46 17.55
CA VAL A 217 -23.41 -27.36 16.66
C VAL A 217 -22.06 -27.78 17.26
N VAL A 218 -21.39 -26.86 17.98
CA VAL A 218 -20.15 -27.17 18.72
C VAL A 218 -20.42 -28.10 19.90
N SER A 219 -21.40 -27.79 20.75
CA SER A 219 -21.72 -28.60 21.94
C SER A 219 -22.27 -29.99 21.62
N LYS A 220 -22.96 -30.16 20.48
CA LYS A 220 -23.37 -31.49 19.97
C LYS A 220 -22.25 -32.26 19.26
N GLY A 221 -21.03 -31.72 19.18
CA GLY A 221 -19.88 -32.37 18.55
C GLY A 221 -19.95 -32.50 17.03
N TYR A 222 -20.90 -31.81 16.36
CA TYR A 222 -21.15 -31.95 14.93
C TYR A 222 -19.96 -31.48 14.07
N VAL A 223 -19.05 -30.65 14.60
CA VAL A 223 -17.79 -30.26 13.93
C VAL A 223 -16.94 -31.48 13.55
N ALA A 224 -16.84 -32.47 14.43
CA ALA A 224 -16.15 -33.74 14.17
C ALA A 224 -16.89 -34.61 13.13
N GLY A 225 -18.17 -34.36 12.91
CA GLY A 225 -18.97 -35.00 11.88
C GLY A 225 -18.80 -34.34 10.52
N LEU A 226 -18.87 -33.00 10.45
CA LEU A 226 -18.63 -32.21 9.23
C LEU A 226 -17.24 -32.49 8.63
N LEU A 227 -16.20 -32.64 9.47
CA LEU A 227 -14.85 -32.99 9.02
C LEU A 227 -14.81 -34.38 8.35
N ARG A 228 -15.41 -35.40 8.97
CA ARG A 228 -15.48 -36.77 8.40
C ARG A 228 -16.33 -36.83 7.14
N LEU A 229 -17.41 -36.06 7.07
CA LEU A 229 -18.21 -35.91 5.85
C LEU A 229 -17.38 -35.27 4.74
N TYR A 230 -16.66 -34.18 5.02
CA TYR A 230 -15.78 -33.54 4.03
C TYR A 230 -14.69 -34.49 3.53
N GLU A 231 -14.03 -35.26 4.41
CA GLU A 231 -13.01 -36.25 4.03
C GLU A 231 -13.55 -37.32 3.07
N ASP A 232 -14.70 -37.92 3.41
CA ASP A 232 -15.35 -38.99 2.67
C ASP A 232 -15.87 -38.52 1.29
N TRP A 233 -16.56 -37.37 1.25
CA TRP A 233 -17.01 -36.77 -0.01
C TRP A 233 -15.84 -36.28 -0.88
N HIS A 234 -14.77 -35.72 -0.28
CA HIS A 234 -13.56 -35.31 -1.00
C HIS A 234 -12.85 -36.51 -1.66
N ALA A 235 -12.71 -37.63 -0.96
CA ALA A 235 -12.08 -38.85 -1.47
C ALA A 235 -12.76 -39.46 -2.72
N LYS A 236 -13.94 -38.95 -3.10
CA LYS A 236 -14.72 -39.37 -4.28
C LYS A 236 -15.05 -38.23 -5.26
N ALA A 237 -14.64 -36.99 -4.94
CA ALA A 237 -15.10 -35.79 -5.63
C ALA A 237 -14.85 -35.79 -7.16
N VAL A 238 -13.64 -36.15 -7.59
CA VAL A 238 -13.26 -36.20 -9.02
C VAL A 238 -14.06 -37.24 -9.81
N GLN A 239 -14.31 -38.41 -9.22
CA GLN A 239 -14.92 -39.56 -9.93
C GLN A 239 -16.44 -39.41 -10.12
N HIS A 240 -17.09 -38.56 -9.32
CA HIS A 240 -18.56 -38.45 -9.26
C HIS A 240 -19.08 -37.01 -9.23
N GLY A 241 -18.25 -36.01 -9.55
CA GLY A 241 -18.65 -34.60 -9.63
C GLY A 241 -19.02 -33.95 -8.29
N ALA A 242 -18.68 -34.57 -7.15
CA ALA A 242 -19.14 -34.14 -5.82
C ALA A 242 -18.42 -32.89 -5.26
N VAL A 243 -17.67 -32.16 -6.10
CA VAL A 243 -16.95 -30.93 -5.76
C VAL A 243 -17.89 -29.87 -5.15
N ALA A 244 -19.12 -29.75 -5.65
CA ALA A 244 -20.12 -28.82 -5.11
C ALA A 244 -20.49 -29.13 -3.66
N ILE A 245 -20.66 -30.42 -3.30
CA ILE A 245 -20.96 -30.84 -1.91
C ILE A 245 -19.74 -30.59 -1.02
N CYS A 246 -18.52 -30.82 -1.51
CA CYS A 246 -17.29 -30.51 -0.78
C CYS A 246 -17.16 -29.01 -0.49
N HIS A 247 -17.52 -28.15 -1.45
CA HIS A 247 -17.52 -26.70 -1.29
C HIS A 247 -18.58 -26.23 -0.27
N SER A 248 -19.80 -26.79 -0.30
CA SER A 248 -20.83 -26.52 0.71
C SER A 248 -20.42 -27.02 2.11
N LEU A 249 -19.70 -28.14 2.24
CA LEU A 249 -19.17 -28.62 3.52
C LEU A 249 -18.07 -27.70 4.07
N LEU A 250 -17.17 -27.19 3.22
CA LEU A 250 -16.21 -26.14 3.60
C LEU A 250 -16.93 -24.87 4.06
N ARG A 251 -18.06 -24.50 3.43
CA ARG A 251 -18.90 -23.38 3.84
C ARG A 251 -19.45 -23.56 5.26
N CYS A 252 -19.93 -24.75 5.63
CA CYS A 252 -20.36 -25.04 7.00
C CYS A 252 -19.21 -24.85 8.01
N LEU A 253 -18.02 -25.36 7.70
CA LEU A 253 -16.85 -25.25 8.58
C LEU A 253 -16.37 -23.79 8.72
N HIS A 254 -16.40 -23.00 7.64
CA HIS A 254 -16.14 -21.56 7.66
C HIS A 254 -17.14 -20.78 8.53
N LYS A 255 -18.42 -21.16 8.51
CA LYS A 255 -19.44 -20.52 9.36
C LYS A 255 -19.32 -20.88 10.84
N VAL A 256 -19.02 -22.15 11.18
CA VAL A 256 -18.71 -22.54 12.57
C VAL A 256 -17.51 -21.75 13.14
N THR A 257 -16.47 -21.55 12.32
CA THR A 257 -15.19 -20.95 12.73
C THR A 257 -15.18 -19.42 12.78
N HIS A 258 -16.33 -18.74 12.61
CA HIS A 258 -16.48 -17.35 13.11
C HIS A 258 -16.44 -17.29 14.64
N SER A 259 -16.91 -18.32 15.34
CA SER A 259 -16.85 -18.36 16.81
C SER A 259 -15.49 -18.85 17.30
N THR A 260 -15.02 -18.32 18.44
CA THR A 260 -13.82 -18.81 19.13
C THR A 260 -13.94 -20.30 19.52
N ALA A 261 -15.09 -20.69 20.08
CA ALA A 261 -15.41 -22.08 20.40
C ALA A 261 -15.41 -22.99 19.16
N GLY A 262 -15.90 -22.50 18.01
CA GLY A 262 -15.87 -23.21 16.74
C GLY A 262 -14.47 -23.36 16.16
N ARG A 263 -13.61 -22.34 16.27
CA ARG A 263 -12.18 -22.42 15.94
C ARG A 263 -11.48 -23.47 16.81
N GLN A 264 -11.68 -23.42 18.12
CA GLN A 264 -11.13 -24.41 19.07
C GLN A 264 -11.61 -25.84 18.76
N ALA A 265 -12.91 -26.02 18.52
CA ALA A 265 -13.48 -27.31 18.15
C ALA A 265 -12.84 -27.84 16.85
N PHE A 266 -12.81 -27.04 15.78
CA PHE A 266 -12.22 -27.40 14.49
C PHE A 266 -10.74 -27.84 14.62
N VAL A 267 -9.94 -27.10 15.39
CA VAL A 267 -8.53 -27.44 15.63
C VAL A 267 -8.39 -28.72 16.47
N SER A 268 -9.18 -28.85 17.55
CA SER A 268 -9.13 -30.03 18.44
C SER A 268 -9.47 -31.35 17.74
N GLN A 269 -10.29 -31.30 16.69
CA GLN A 269 -10.68 -32.46 15.87
C GLN A 269 -9.74 -32.69 14.67
N GLY A 270 -8.56 -32.05 14.65
CA GLY A 270 -7.55 -32.24 13.62
C GLY A 270 -7.84 -31.54 12.28
N GLY A 271 -8.79 -30.60 12.24
CA GLY A 271 -9.29 -30.01 10.99
C GLY A 271 -8.20 -29.38 10.11
N ILE A 272 -7.20 -28.72 10.69
CA ILE A 272 -6.07 -28.16 9.93
C ILE A 272 -5.26 -29.27 9.23
N ARG A 273 -5.01 -30.40 9.90
CA ARG A 273 -4.25 -31.52 9.34
C ARG A 273 -5.02 -32.22 8.21
N LEU A 274 -6.34 -32.37 8.36
CA LEU A 274 -7.21 -32.90 7.32
C LEU A 274 -7.21 -31.99 6.08
N LEU A 275 -7.50 -30.70 6.26
CA LEU A 275 -7.54 -29.74 5.14
C LEU A 275 -6.18 -29.60 4.45
N TYR A 276 -5.06 -29.72 5.18
CA TYR A 276 -3.74 -29.70 4.57
C TYR A 276 -3.56 -30.90 3.62
N GLY A 277 -3.89 -32.11 4.06
CA GLY A 277 -3.80 -33.34 3.24
C GLY A 277 -4.75 -33.36 2.04
N THR A 278 -5.99 -32.87 2.20
CA THR A 278 -6.90 -32.73 1.05
C THR A 278 -6.40 -31.65 0.08
N THR A 279 -5.95 -30.50 0.58
CA THR A 279 -5.40 -29.42 -0.27
C THR A 279 -4.15 -29.87 -1.04
N GLN A 280 -3.25 -30.66 -0.44
CA GLN A 280 -2.14 -31.30 -1.17
C GLN A 280 -2.63 -32.15 -2.34
N THR A 281 -3.76 -32.86 -2.18
CA THR A 281 -4.38 -33.66 -3.25
C THR A 281 -5.03 -32.75 -4.31
N CYS A 282 -5.72 -31.68 -3.90
CA CYS A 282 -6.32 -30.71 -4.82
C CYS A 282 -5.27 -30.01 -5.71
N LEU A 283 -4.10 -29.67 -5.16
CA LEU A 283 -3.00 -29.05 -5.91
C LEU A 283 -2.41 -29.94 -7.03
N LEU A 284 -2.73 -31.25 -7.04
CA LEU A 284 -2.35 -32.20 -8.09
C LEU A 284 -3.45 -32.42 -9.16
N SER A 285 -4.66 -31.88 -8.97
CA SER A 285 -5.80 -32.10 -9.87
C SER A 285 -6.57 -30.81 -10.15
N LYS A 286 -6.57 -30.40 -11.43
CA LYS A 286 -7.24 -29.18 -11.89
C LYS A 286 -8.74 -29.17 -11.58
N ASP A 287 -9.39 -30.33 -11.56
CA ASP A 287 -10.83 -30.49 -11.28
C ASP A 287 -11.19 -30.21 -9.81
N LEU A 288 -10.18 -30.12 -8.93
CA LEU A 288 -10.32 -29.80 -7.50
C LEU A 288 -9.77 -28.41 -7.13
N GLU A 289 -9.25 -27.62 -8.07
CA GLU A 289 -8.59 -26.34 -7.75
C GLU A 289 -9.53 -25.34 -7.02
N SER A 290 -10.83 -25.40 -7.29
CA SER A 290 -11.86 -24.60 -6.60
C SER A 290 -12.00 -24.89 -5.10
N LEU A 291 -11.48 -26.02 -4.60
CA LEU A 291 -11.47 -26.36 -3.17
C LEU A 291 -10.20 -25.85 -2.46
N VAL A 292 -9.15 -25.46 -3.19
CA VAL A 292 -7.87 -25.02 -2.60
C VAL A 292 -8.05 -23.73 -1.80
N GLU A 293 -8.63 -22.70 -2.42
CA GLU A 293 -8.71 -21.36 -1.81
C GLU A 293 -9.56 -21.35 -0.51
N PRO A 294 -10.79 -21.90 -0.48
CA PRO A 294 -11.57 -21.92 0.76
C PRO A 294 -10.90 -22.77 1.85
N SER A 295 -10.14 -23.81 1.49
CA SER A 295 -9.40 -24.63 2.45
C SER A 295 -8.20 -23.89 3.05
N VAL A 296 -7.43 -23.16 2.24
CA VAL A 296 -6.30 -22.32 2.69
C VAL A 296 -6.78 -21.19 3.60
N GLN A 297 -7.86 -20.50 3.21
CA GLN A 297 -8.52 -19.49 4.05
C GLN A 297 -8.97 -20.08 5.40
N LEU A 298 -9.62 -21.25 5.40
CA LEU A 298 -10.12 -21.90 6.61
C LEU A 298 -9.00 -22.32 7.56
N MET A 299 -7.91 -22.90 7.03
CA MET A 299 -6.72 -23.23 7.81
C MET A 299 -6.12 -21.98 8.46
N ARG A 300 -5.92 -20.89 7.71
CA ARG A 300 -5.37 -19.62 8.22
C ARG A 300 -6.27 -18.97 9.27
N LYS A 301 -7.60 -18.95 9.06
CA LYS A 301 -8.62 -18.48 10.02
C LYS A 301 -8.58 -19.25 11.35
N CYS A 302 -8.05 -20.47 11.35
CA CYS A 302 -7.94 -21.35 12.52
C CYS A 302 -6.50 -21.53 13.05
N LEU A 303 -5.48 -20.95 12.41
CA LEU A 303 -4.12 -20.97 12.94
C LEU A 303 -4.07 -20.26 14.31
N THR A 304 -3.23 -20.77 15.21
CA THR A 304 -3.02 -20.16 16.52
C THR A 304 -2.15 -18.92 16.36
N LYS A 305 -2.68 -17.75 16.78
CA LYS A 305 -1.90 -16.50 16.80
C LYS A 305 -0.66 -16.68 17.65
N THR A 306 0.49 -16.30 17.12
CA THR A 306 1.80 -16.54 17.72
C THR A 306 2.44 -15.20 18.08
N PRO A 307 2.85 -14.95 19.33
CA PRO A 307 3.56 -13.71 19.66
C PRO A 307 4.90 -13.65 18.92
N LEU A 308 5.37 -12.45 18.56
CA LEU A 308 6.72 -12.28 18.03
C LEU A 308 7.77 -12.80 19.05
N PRO A 309 8.91 -13.39 18.61
CA PRO A 309 9.99 -13.86 19.48
C PRO A 309 10.85 -12.70 20.02
N LEU A 310 10.20 -11.76 20.69
CA LEU A 310 10.76 -10.57 21.31
C LEU A 310 10.55 -10.61 22.83
N THR A 311 11.46 -9.95 23.54
CA THR A 311 11.39 -9.63 24.98
C THR A 311 10.28 -8.62 25.30
N SER A 312 10.01 -7.72 24.34
CA SER A 312 9.10 -6.57 24.47
C SER A 312 8.71 -6.06 23.08
N ASP A 313 7.42 -5.75 22.90
CA ASP A 313 6.90 -5.13 21.67
C ASP A 313 7.44 -3.70 21.45
N ARG A 314 7.89 -3.02 22.52
CA ARG A 314 8.51 -1.69 22.40
C ARG A 314 9.84 -1.76 21.67
N SER A 315 10.21 -0.68 20.99
CA SER A 315 11.51 -0.50 20.33
C SER A 315 12.68 -0.84 21.25
N ALA A 316 13.74 -1.41 20.67
CA ALA A 316 15.03 -1.59 21.34
C ALA A 316 15.74 -0.25 21.63
N TYR A 317 15.26 0.86 21.04
CA TYR A 317 15.79 2.20 21.26
C TYR A 317 14.80 3.05 22.08
N SER A 318 15.26 3.55 23.23
CA SER A 318 14.53 4.49 24.10
C SER A 318 15.28 5.81 24.23
N PHE A 319 14.56 6.93 24.23
CA PHE A 319 15.13 8.27 24.40
C PHE A 319 14.46 8.99 25.59
N PRO A 320 15.23 9.54 26.56
CA PRO A 320 14.66 10.24 27.72
C PRO A 320 14.09 11.61 27.34
N MET A 321 12.78 11.80 27.51
CA MET A 321 12.11 13.03 27.11
C MET A 321 12.42 14.21 28.07
N PRO A 322 12.80 15.40 27.57
CA PRO A 322 13.00 16.59 28.39
C PRO A 322 11.77 16.92 29.25
N GLY A 323 12.01 17.39 30.48
CA GLY A 323 10.95 17.83 31.40
C GLY A 323 10.12 16.72 32.07
N ARG A 324 10.16 15.47 31.57
CA ARG A 324 9.65 14.32 32.32
C ARG A 324 10.76 13.77 33.22
N ALA A 325 10.48 13.65 34.52
CA ALA A 325 11.26 12.78 35.40
C ALA A 325 11.17 11.32 34.89
N HIS A 326 12.05 10.43 35.37
CA HIS A 326 12.02 9.00 35.05
C HIS A 326 10.73 8.33 35.56
N ALA A 327 9.64 8.50 34.83
CA ALA A 327 8.42 7.75 35.00
C ALA A 327 8.72 6.29 34.64
N VAL A 328 8.51 5.39 35.60
CA VAL A 328 8.38 3.96 35.34
C VAL A 328 7.39 3.80 34.18
N PRO A 329 7.68 2.98 33.14
CA PRO A 329 6.81 2.84 31.99
C PRO A 329 5.38 2.56 32.45
N ALA A 330 4.46 3.46 32.11
CA ALA A 330 3.08 3.33 32.53
C ALA A 330 2.53 1.99 32.03
N MET A 331 1.94 1.22 32.93
CA MET A 331 1.06 0.13 32.52
C MET A 331 -0.22 0.79 32.01
N ASP A 332 -0.23 1.18 30.73
CA ASP A 332 -1.45 1.63 30.06
C ASP A 332 -2.57 0.60 30.29
N ALA A 333 -3.79 1.11 30.50
CA ALA A 333 -4.86 0.41 31.18
C ALA A 333 -5.25 -0.96 30.60
N GLU A 334 -5.84 -1.79 31.46
CA GLU A 334 -6.52 -3.03 31.06
C GLU A 334 -7.66 -2.72 30.07
N PRO A 335 -7.81 -3.50 28.98
CA PRO A 335 -8.88 -3.31 28.00
C PRO A 335 -10.22 -3.88 28.48
N ASP A 336 -11.32 -3.22 28.11
CA ASP A 336 -12.68 -3.67 28.43
C ASP A 336 -13.09 -4.92 27.61
N GLU A 337 -13.58 -5.97 28.27
CA GLU A 337 -13.74 -7.32 27.70
C GLU A 337 -15.00 -7.50 26.81
N ASN A 338 -15.44 -6.50 26.04
CA ASN A 338 -16.67 -6.64 25.25
C ASN A 338 -16.76 -5.94 23.88
N SER A 339 -15.62 -5.76 23.19
CA SER A 339 -15.62 -5.39 21.75
C SER A 339 -15.76 -6.62 20.84
N GLU A 340 -16.85 -6.68 20.05
CA GLU A 340 -17.10 -7.73 19.06
C GLU A 340 -16.28 -7.56 17.75
N GLU A 341 -16.32 -8.56 16.86
CA GLU A 341 -15.58 -8.58 15.60
C GLU A 341 -16.32 -7.81 14.49
N THR A 342 -15.97 -6.54 14.26
CA THR A 342 -16.23 -5.80 13.01
C THR A 342 -14.91 -5.37 12.38
N GLU A 343 -14.71 -5.68 11.09
CA GLU A 343 -13.60 -5.12 10.30
C GLU A 343 -14.09 -3.80 9.67
N GLU A 344 -13.46 -2.69 10.04
CA GLU A 344 -13.70 -1.36 9.47
C GLU A 344 -12.49 -0.96 8.59
N ASP A 345 -12.72 -0.05 7.63
CA ASP A 345 -11.78 0.24 6.54
C ASP A 345 -10.45 0.87 6.98
N ASP A 346 -9.34 0.40 6.38
CA ASP A 346 -8.00 0.99 6.50
C ASP A 346 -7.86 2.30 5.70
N ASN A 347 -8.68 3.28 6.05
CA ASN A 347 -8.35 4.68 5.86
C ASN A 347 -7.22 5.08 6.82
N GLU A 348 -6.30 5.96 6.39
CA GLU A 348 -5.14 6.38 7.18
C GLU A 348 -5.51 7.33 8.35
N ALA A 349 -6.20 6.79 9.35
CA ALA A 349 -6.74 7.51 10.51
C ALA A 349 -6.51 6.74 11.84
N GLU A 350 -5.37 6.07 12.01
CA GLU A 350 -5.04 5.44 13.30
C GLU A 350 -4.83 6.49 14.42
N ASP A 351 -5.69 6.39 15.43
CA ASP A 351 -5.33 6.34 16.85
C ASP A 351 -4.56 7.54 17.45
N SER A 352 -5.03 8.77 17.19
CA SER A 352 -4.67 9.94 18.00
C SER A 352 -5.63 10.11 19.17
N LYS A 353 -5.11 10.13 20.41
CA LYS A 353 -5.90 10.38 21.64
C LYS A 353 -6.72 11.67 21.53
N GLU A 354 -7.95 11.64 22.04
CA GLU A 354 -8.94 12.72 21.93
C GLU A 354 -8.39 14.07 22.41
N ALA A 355 -8.20 14.98 21.46
CA ALA A 355 -7.68 16.34 21.69
C ALA A 355 -8.62 17.40 21.07
N ASP A 356 -9.91 17.30 21.42
CA ASP A 356 -10.93 18.35 21.23
C ASP A 356 -10.99 18.95 19.80
N PHE A 357 -10.94 18.06 18.80
CA PHE A 357 -10.91 18.45 17.39
C PHE A 357 -12.31 18.85 16.89
N ASP A 358 -12.49 20.15 16.66
CA ASP A 358 -13.65 20.81 16.04
C ASP A 358 -14.35 19.93 14.97
N GLU A 359 -15.60 19.54 15.22
CA GLU A 359 -16.26 18.44 14.50
C GLU A 359 -16.75 18.77 13.08
N ASP A 360 -16.75 20.04 12.70
CA ASP A 360 -17.46 20.60 11.55
C ASP A 360 -16.54 21.22 10.49
N LEU A 361 -15.20 21.16 10.66
CA LEU A 361 -14.21 21.89 9.84
C LEU A 361 -14.40 21.71 8.33
N GLU A 362 -14.79 20.52 7.87
CA GLU A 362 -15.03 20.21 6.45
C GLU A 362 -16.31 20.86 5.90
N THR A 363 -17.22 21.28 6.78
CA THR A 363 -18.55 21.83 6.46
C THR A 363 -18.68 23.32 6.74
N ASP A 364 -17.91 23.88 7.68
CA ASP A 364 -17.95 25.30 8.05
C ASP A 364 -17.00 26.19 7.23
N LEU A 365 -17.60 27.06 6.41
CA LEU A 365 -16.92 28.09 5.64
C LEU A 365 -16.17 29.11 6.51
N HIS A 366 -16.59 29.36 7.76
CA HIS A 366 -15.89 30.29 8.66
C HIS A 366 -14.59 29.68 9.17
N LYS A 367 -14.60 28.46 9.70
CA LYS A 367 -13.39 27.73 10.14
C LYS A 367 -12.39 27.49 9.00
N LEU A 368 -12.84 27.17 7.78
CA LEU A 368 -11.97 27.08 6.59
C LEU A 368 -11.35 28.42 6.15
N ARG A 369 -11.84 29.55 6.63
CA ARG A 369 -11.34 30.90 6.29
C ARG A 369 -10.68 31.64 7.46
N LEU A 370 -10.80 31.12 8.67
CA LEU A 370 -10.26 31.76 9.86
C LEU A 370 -8.73 31.78 9.81
N ARG A 371 -8.15 32.96 9.98
CA ARG A 371 -6.71 33.12 10.19
C ARG A 371 -6.48 33.39 11.68
N PRO A 372 -6.11 32.40 12.49
CA PRO A 372 -5.77 32.63 13.89
C PRO A 372 -4.53 33.52 14.00
N ASP A 373 -4.40 34.20 15.13
CA ASP A 373 -3.13 34.83 15.51
C ASP A 373 -2.02 33.76 15.68
N PRO A 374 -0.73 34.12 15.56
CA PRO A 374 0.37 33.17 15.72
C PRO A 374 0.34 32.44 17.05
N ASP A 375 0.70 31.15 17.03
CA ASP A 375 0.81 30.27 18.22
C ASP A 375 1.91 30.66 19.23
N ARG A 376 2.49 31.88 19.10
CA ARG A 376 3.59 32.41 19.90
C ARG A 376 3.55 33.95 19.93
N PRO A 377 4.13 34.60 20.96
CA PRO A 377 4.28 36.06 21.00
C PRO A 377 5.01 36.60 19.76
N LYS A 378 4.53 37.72 19.21
CA LYS A 378 5.07 38.33 17.98
C LYS A 378 6.49 38.89 18.19
N GLU A 379 6.81 39.20 19.44
CA GLU A 379 8.10 39.62 19.97
C GLU A 379 9.19 38.55 19.78
N LEU A 380 8.81 37.27 19.59
CA LEU A 380 9.75 36.18 19.29
C LEU A 380 10.06 36.05 17.79
N LEU A 381 9.27 36.65 16.89
CA LEU A 381 9.48 36.52 15.44
C LEU A 381 10.77 37.17 14.92
N PRO A 382 11.27 38.31 15.44
CA PRO A 382 12.54 38.90 15.00
C PRO A 382 13.76 37.97 15.09
N GLN A 383 13.73 36.91 15.91
CA GLN A 383 14.84 35.93 15.97
C GLN A 383 15.10 35.22 14.62
N TYR A 384 14.08 35.12 13.75
CA TYR A 384 14.17 34.47 12.44
C TYR A 384 14.72 35.40 11.35
N SER A 385 14.97 36.68 11.66
CA SER A 385 15.69 37.62 10.77
C SER A 385 17.06 37.09 10.36
N ARG A 386 17.77 36.42 11.29
CA ARG A 386 19.04 35.73 11.03
C ARG A 386 18.96 34.69 9.91
N LEU A 387 17.77 34.15 9.62
CA LEU A 387 17.52 33.18 8.54
C LEU A 387 17.10 33.86 7.22
N CYS A 388 17.16 35.19 7.15
CA CYS A 388 16.92 35.99 5.95
C CYS A 388 18.12 36.93 5.63
N PRO A 389 19.36 36.41 5.54
CA PRO A 389 20.56 37.23 5.31
C PRO A 389 20.54 37.99 3.97
N GLU A 390 19.76 37.53 2.98
CA GLU A 390 19.53 38.25 1.73
C GLU A 390 18.75 39.57 1.90
N LEU A 391 18.22 39.82 3.10
CA LEU A 391 17.60 41.10 3.49
C LEU A 391 18.58 42.10 4.11
N SER A 392 19.69 41.66 4.71
CA SER A 392 20.61 42.57 5.42
C SER A 392 21.45 43.39 4.43
N HIS A 393 22.31 44.30 4.93
CA HIS A 393 23.26 45.04 4.07
C HIS A 393 24.68 44.47 4.11
N GLU A 394 25.00 43.66 5.12
CA GLU A 394 26.37 43.26 5.45
C GLU A 394 26.68 41.83 4.98
N GLU A 395 25.75 40.88 5.16
CA GLU A 395 25.95 39.46 4.83
C GLU A 395 25.93 39.18 3.31
N LEU A 396 25.54 40.17 2.49
CA LEU A 396 25.67 40.11 1.04
C LEU A 396 27.11 40.28 0.54
N GLY A 397 28.09 40.46 1.45
CA GLY A 397 29.39 39.79 1.39
C GLY A 397 30.16 39.94 0.07
N LEU A 398 30.53 41.18 -0.25
CA LEU A 398 31.45 41.50 -1.34
C LEU A 398 32.75 42.03 -0.74
N CYS A 399 33.86 41.32 -0.91
CA CYS A 399 35.16 41.67 -0.34
C CYS A 399 35.50 43.14 -0.59
N SER A 400 35.97 43.82 0.44
CA SER A 400 36.82 45.00 0.28
C SER A 400 38.19 44.55 -0.21
N GLU A 401 38.74 45.27 -1.17
CA GLU A 401 40.19 45.28 -1.40
C GLU A 401 40.92 45.61 -0.07
N PRO A 402 42.17 45.15 0.14
CA PRO A 402 42.92 45.48 1.34
C PRO A 402 43.30 46.96 1.34
N GLU A 403 42.45 47.81 1.90
CA GLU A 403 42.76 49.22 2.11
C GLU A 403 44.01 49.36 2.99
N LYS A 404 45.05 49.98 2.43
CA LYS A 404 46.33 50.17 3.11
C LYS A 404 46.14 51.05 4.33
N SER A 405 46.57 50.55 5.49
CA SER A 405 46.58 51.29 6.75
C SER A 405 47.36 52.60 6.62
N SER A 406 46.68 53.73 6.85
CA SER A 406 47.23 55.07 6.78
C SER A 406 48.01 55.45 8.05
N ALA A 407 49.26 55.02 8.13
CA ALA A 407 50.23 55.56 9.08
C ALA A 407 50.81 56.88 8.54
N ALA A 408 50.60 57.99 9.24
CA ALA A 408 51.03 59.32 8.82
C ALA A 408 52.35 59.73 9.49
N SER A 409 53.38 60.02 8.69
CA SER A 409 54.53 60.83 9.10
C SER A 409 55.23 61.46 7.89
N SER A 410 55.65 62.70 8.06
CA SER A 410 56.38 63.53 7.08
C SER A 410 57.86 63.16 6.95
N THR A 411 58.43 63.31 5.75
CA THR A 411 59.64 64.15 5.49
C THR A 411 59.83 64.39 3.98
N SER A 412 60.87 65.15 3.61
CA SER A 412 61.18 65.68 2.28
C SER A 412 62.08 64.77 1.42
N ASP A 413 62.32 65.22 0.17
CA ASP A 413 63.38 64.79 -0.76
C ASP A 413 63.21 63.36 -1.33
N GLY A 414 63.77 62.99 -2.49
CA GLY A 414 64.54 63.75 -3.49
C GLY A 414 64.98 62.85 -4.67
N ASP A 415 65.44 63.48 -5.75
CA ASP A 415 66.15 62.93 -6.92
C ASP A 415 65.52 61.88 -7.88
N ALA A 416 65.94 62.05 -9.14
CA ALA A 416 65.49 61.36 -10.33
C ALA A 416 66.44 60.26 -10.80
N ALA A 417 65.89 59.24 -11.49
CA ALA A 417 66.54 58.42 -12.53
C ALA A 417 65.52 57.43 -13.12
N LEU A 418 65.60 56.87 -14.32
CA LEU A 418 66.04 57.26 -15.67
C LEU A 418 66.00 55.95 -16.51
N LEU A 419 65.49 56.04 -17.75
CA LEU A 419 65.76 55.18 -18.92
C LEU A 419 65.02 53.83 -19.16
N ASN A 420 64.57 53.73 -20.43
CA ASN A 420 64.33 52.54 -21.27
C ASN A 420 63.21 51.56 -20.85
N GLY A 421 62.47 50.93 -21.75
CA GLY A 421 62.56 50.77 -23.22
C GLY A 421 62.20 49.30 -23.55
N SER A 422 61.43 48.93 -24.59
CA SER A 422 61.35 49.47 -25.96
C SER A 422 59.99 49.19 -26.63
N GLN A 423 59.77 49.73 -27.85
CA GLN A 423 58.56 49.48 -28.68
C GLN A 423 58.83 48.54 -29.86
N SER A 424 57.83 47.69 -30.19
CA SER A 424 57.56 47.08 -31.53
C SER A 424 56.27 46.25 -31.40
N HIS A 425 55.04 46.64 -31.77
CA HIS A 425 54.49 47.47 -32.86
C HIS A 425 54.35 46.73 -34.21
N LEU A 426 53.11 46.73 -34.75
CA LEU A 426 52.65 46.34 -36.12
C LEU A 426 52.46 44.83 -36.45
N SER A 427 51.53 44.39 -37.32
CA SER A 427 50.17 44.89 -37.72
C SER A 427 49.47 43.98 -38.75
N GLY A 428 48.17 43.64 -38.54
CA GLY A 428 47.21 43.22 -39.59
C GLY A 428 47.43 41.87 -40.30
N THR A 429 46.52 41.38 -41.17
CA THR A 429 45.09 41.74 -41.43
C THR A 429 44.39 40.65 -42.27
N ASP A 430 43.11 40.39 -41.97
CA ASP A 430 41.97 39.93 -42.80
C ASP A 430 42.02 38.73 -43.79
N GLY A 431 40.88 38.01 -43.86
CA GLY A 431 40.48 37.07 -44.93
C GLY A 431 40.14 35.64 -44.47
N GLY A 432 39.08 34.95 -44.94
CA GLY A 432 37.99 35.42 -45.82
C GLY A 432 37.18 34.32 -46.55
N TRP A 433 36.30 33.60 -45.84
CA TRP A 433 35.11 32.85 -46.33
C TRP A 433 35.22 31.63 -47.30
N SER A 434 34.38 30.60 -46.99
CA SER A 434 33.56 29.77 -47.93
C SER A 434 34.27 28.69 -48.80
N ASP A 435 33.64 27.57 -49.25
CA ASP A 435 32.29 27.00 -49.04
C ASP A 435 32.24 25.47 -49.36
N SER A 436 31.13 24.78 -49.02
CA SER A 436 30.62 23.50 -49.61
C SER A 436 31.45 22.18 -49.48
N SER A 437 30.94 20.94 -49.69
CA SER A 437 29.62 20.33 -49.41
C SER A 437 29.63 18.78 -49.54
N THR A 438 28.58 18.11 -49.01
CA THR A 438 27.98 16.82 -49.47
C THR A 438 28.71 15.45 -49.45
N SER A 439 28.04 14.47 -48.80
CA SER A 439 27.93 13.02 -49.15
C SER A 439 29.15 12.07 -49.01
N SER A 440 29.02 10.73 -48.84
CA SER A 440 27.97 9.84 -48.29
C SER A 440 28.49 8.38 -48.18
N SER A 441 27.62 7.44 -47.73
CA SER A 441 27.77 5.96 -47.78
C SER A 441 28.66 5.28 -46.72
N ALA A 442 28.60 3.94 -46.67
CA ALA A 442 28.98 3.12 -45.51
C ALA A 442 29.81 1.89 -45.88
N SER A 443 30.49 1.29 -44.90
CA SER A 443 31.04 -0.07 -44.96
C SER A 443 31.28 -0.64 -43.56
N ASP A 444 30.89 -1.89 -43.31
CA ASP A 444 31.52 -2.73 -42.27
C ASP A 444 32.97 -3.07 -42.71
N PRO A 445 33.82 -3.53 -41.77
CA PRO A 445 34.05 -4.98 -41.79
C PRO A 445 34.05 -5.64 -40.40
N MET A 446 33.50 -6.86 -40.34
CA MET A 446 33.69 -7.75 -39.19
C MET A 446 35.13 -8.27 -39.09
N GLY A 447 35.62 -8.37 -37.86
CA GLY A 447 36.32 -9.56 -37.39
C GLY A 447 37.83 -9.67 -37.60
N HIS A 448 38.57 -9.41 -36.52
CA HIS A 448 39.67 -10.29 -36.13
C HIS A 448 39.65 -10.49 -34.61
N THR A 449 39.62 -11.75 -34.17
CA THR A 449 39.42 -12.14 -32.76
C THR A 449 40.73 -12.58 -32.11
N ALA A 450 40.81 -12.43 -30.77
CA ALA A 450 41.64 -13.21 -29.86
C ALA A 450 43.18 -13.24 -30.09
N ALA A 451 43.89 -12.22 -29.56
CA ALA A 451 45.34 -12.32 -29.32
C ALA A 451 45.89 -11.41 -28.19
N LEU A 452 45.14 -11.14 -27.10
CA LEU A 452 45.66 -10.36 -25.96
C LEU A 452 45.00 -10.67 -24.59
N ALA A 453 44.55 -11.92 -24.39
CA ALA A 453 43.89 -12.36 -23.16
C ALA A 453 44.64 -13.54 -22.51
N GLN A 454 45.91 -13.35 -22.10
CA GLN A 454 46.67 -14.40 -21.41
C GLN A 454 47.85 -13.97 -20.51
N LEU A 455 48.15 -12.67 -20.36
CA LEU A 455 49.05 -12.17 -19.31
C LEU A 455 48.35 -11.11 -18.46
N GLU A 456 47.93 -11.52 -17.26
CA GLU A 456 47.69 -10.73 -16.02
C GLU A 456 46.86 -11.53 -14.99
N ALA A 457 46.29 -12.68 -15.39
CA ALA A 457 45.55 -13.61 -14.54
C ALA A 457 46.39 -14.33 -13.45
N ARG A 458 47.53 -13.79 -13.02
CA ARG A 458 48.39 -14.37 -11.97
C ARG A 458 48.43 -13.55 -10.67
N ASP A 459 48.32 -12.23 -10.72
CA ASP A 459 48.35 -11.41 -9.49
C ASP A 459 47.02 -11.42 -8.73
N PHE A 460 45.90 -11.67 -9.43
CA PHE A 460 44.56 -11.80 -8.85
C PHE A 460 44.40 -12.95 -7.84
N HIS A 461 45.32 -13.91 -7.78
CA HIS A 461 45.23 -15.04 -6.84
C HIS A 461 45.91 -14.81 -5.48
N SER A 462 46.85 -13.86 -5.38
CA SER A 462 47.48 -13.52 -4.09
C SER A 462 46.53 -12.73 -3.17
N HIS A 463 45.79 -11.78 -3.74
CA HIS A 463 44.91 -10.89 -2.99
C HIS A 463 43.60 -11.52 -2.49
N ARG A 464 43.27 -12.75 -2.91
CA ARG A 464 42.07 -13.45 -2.40
C ARG A 464 42.15 -13.72 -0.89
N SER A 465 43.35 -13.78 -0.33
CA SER A 465 43.58 -13.84 1.12
C SER A 465 43.12 -12.59 1.89
N ILE A 466 43.00 -11.44 1.22
CA ILE A 466 42.59 -10.16 1.85
C ILE A 466 41.07 -10.15 2.07
N LEU A 467 40.29 -10.86 1.24
CA LEU A 467 38.83 -10.91 1.34
C LEU A 467 38.29 -11.90 2.40
N SER A 468 39.15 -12.43 3.29
CA SER A 468 38.70 -13.19 4.45
C SER A 468 38.10 -12.24 5.50
N THR A 469 36.80 -11.98 5.39
CA THR A 469 36.08 -10.93 6.12
C THR A 469 35.77 -11.30 7.57
N GLY A 470 36.83 -11.25 8.40
CA GLY A 470 36.68 -10.90 9.81
C GLY A 470 36.13 -9.47 9.99
N PRO A 471 35.72 -9.08 11.21
CA PRO A 471 35.13 -7.76 11.48
C PRO A 471 36.07 -6.56 11.21
N SER A 472 37.33 -6.81 10.87
CA SER A 472 38.39 -5.85 10.56
C SER A 472 38.10 -4.87 9.41
N PHE A 473 37.20 -5.22 8.48
CA PHE A 473 36.92 -4.42 7.28
C PHE A 473 35.92 -3.26 7.48
N ARG A 474 35.34 -3.12 8.68
CA ARG A 474 34.28 -2.14 8.94
C ARG A 474 34.85 -0.76 9.22
N THR A 475 34.58 0.20 8.33
CA THR A 475 34.98 1.60 8.45
C THR A 475 34.47 2.22 9.76
N LYS A 476 35.40 2.55 10.67
CA LYS A 476 35.09 3.24 11.93
C LYS A 476 34.87 4.74 11.70
N VAL A 477 34.00 5.31 12.52
CA VAL A 477 33.75 6.76 12.61
C VAL A 477 34.95 7.53 13.19
N ARG A 478 35.78 6.86 14.00
CA ARG A 478 37.07 7.35 14.50
C ARG A 478 38.12 6.26 14.40
N GLU A 479 39.31 6.62 13.93
CA GLU A 479 40.54 5.89 14.25
C GLU A 479 41.00 6.32 15.65
N ALA A 480 41.71 5.43 16.36
CA ALA A 480 41.95 5.59 17.80
C ALA A 480 43.09 6.57 18.10
N SER A 481 42.76 7.84 18.28
CA SER A 481 43.58 8.77 19.06
C SER A 481 43.28 8.54 20.56
N GLY A 482 44.33 8.44 21.36
CA GLY A 482 44.25 7.84 22.70
C GLY A 482 43.46 8.64 23.74
N GLU A 483 42.74 7.93 24.60
CA GLU A 483 42.28 8.48 25.89
C GLU A 483 43.47 8.51 26.87
N ALA A 484 43.58 9.59 27.66
CA ALA A 484 44.70 9.77 28.58
C ALA A 484 44.61 8.80 29.78
N PRO A 485 45.68 8.03 30.10
CA PRO A 485 45.69 7.19 31.29
C PRO A 485 45.66 8.01 32.59
N CYS A 486 45.00 7.46 33.62
CA CYS A 486 45.06 8.02 34.97
C CYS A 486 46.45 7.76 35.59
N VAL A 487 46.94 8.70 36.40
CA VAL A 487 48.28 8.65 37.00
C VAL A 487 48.39 7.53 38.03
N GLN A 488 49.25 6.53 37.76
CA GLN A 488 49.94 5.74 38.78
C GLN A 488 51.41 5.55 38.39
N SER A 489 52.27 5.43 39.40
CA SER A 489 53.74 5.51 39.30
C SER A 489 54.42 4.16 39.07
N GLY A 490 55.39 4.14 38.17
CA GLY A 490 56.39 3.09 37.97
C GLY A 490 57.57 3.67 37.17
N GLU A 491 58.79 3.18 37.43
CA GLU A 491 60.04 3.73 36.88
C GLU A 491 60.62 2.85 35.75
N ASP A 492 61.67 3.38 35.10
CA ASP A 492 62.64 2.74 34.18
C ASP A 492 62.28 2.48 32.69
N GLN A 493 62.96 3.28 31.82
CA GLN A 493 63.92 2.87 30.75
C GLN A 493 63.45 1.79 29.72
N ASP A 494 63.58 1.95 28.39
CA ASP A 494 64.61 2.64 27.57
C ASP A 494 64.09 3.27 26.25
N GLU A 495 65.00 3.86 25.45
CA GLU A 495 64.76 4.58 24.18
C GLU A 495 64.54 3.68 22.94
N GLU A 496 63.74 4.14 21.97
CA GLU A 496 64.14 4.22 20.53
C GLU A 496 63.15 5.08 19.71
N ASP A 497 63.61 6.21 19.15
CA ASP A 497 62.82 7.08 18.24
C ASP A 497 62.84 6.53 16.79
N ALA A 498 61.67 6.21 16.22
CA ALA A 498 61.57 5.75 14.83
C ALA A 498 60.25 6.12 14.09
N ASP A 499 60.31 7.26 13.38
CA ASP A 499 59.56 7.55 12.13
C ASP A 499 58.01 7.46 12.16
N GLU A 500 57.34 8.43 12.80
CA GLU A 500 55.92 8.74 12.53
C GLU A 500 55.74 9.40 11.14
N SER A 501 55.93 8.65 10.06
CA SER A 501 55.53 9.10 8.72
C SER A 501 54.97 7.98 7.82
N HIS A 502 54.04 8.36 6.93
CA HIS A 502 53.50 7.52 5.85
C HIS A 502 52.85 6.16 6.23
N HIS A 503 51.77 6.16 7.01
CA HIS A 503 50.76 5.09 6.95
C HIS A 503 49.32 5.60 6.79
N GLY A 504 48.95 5.97 5.56
CA GLY A 504 47.56 6.23 5.19
C GLY A 504 46.69 4.97 5.34
N SER A 505 45.45 5.13 5.82
CA SER A 505 44.56 4.04 6.19
C SER A 505 44.27 3.09 5.02
N MET A 506 43.89 1.85 5.31
CA MET A 506 43.46 0.89 4.27
C MET A 506 42.33 1.45 3.40
N ILE A 507 41.47 2.29 3.97
CA ILE A 507 40.32 2.89 3.29
C ILE A 507 40.78 4.02 2.36
N ASP A 508 41.77 4.82 2.74
CA ASP A 508 42.33 5.85 1.87
C ASP A 508 43.06 5.20 0.67
N ARG A 509 43.81 4.11 0.89
CA ARG A 509 44.40 3.29 -0.19
C ARG A 509 43.33 2.67 -1.12
N LEU A 510 42.17 2.29 -0.58
CA LEU A 510 41.04 1.82 -1.39
C LEU A 510 40.39 2.94 -2.19
N LEU A 511 40.23 4.14 -1.62
CA LEU A 511 39.73 5.32 -2.35
C LEU A 511 40.70 5.76 -3.45
N GLU A 512 42.01 5.73 -3.21
CA GLU A 512 43.04 6.07 -4.21
C GLU A 512 43.07 5.06 -5.37
N LYS A 513 42.81 3.78 -5.11
CA LYS A 513 42.89 2.69 -6.11
C LYS A 513 41.55 2.38 -6.82
N HIS A 514 40.43 2.50 -6.12
CA HIS A 514 39.09 2.09 -6.61
C HIS A 514 38.04 3.20 -6.55
N GLY A 515 38.37 4.40 -6.05
CA GLY A 515 37.43 5.50 -5.85
C GLY A 515 36.80 6.02 -7.14
N VAL A 516 35.57 5.57 -7.41
CA VAL A 516 34.74 6.08 -8.51
C VAL A 516 34.39 7.55 -8.21
N CYS A 517 34.48 8.42 -9.22
CA CYS A 517 34.00 9.80 -9.11
C CYS A 517 32.46 9.80 -9.11
N ILE A 518 31.85 9.94 -7.93
CA ILE A 518 30.39 9.93 -7.75
C ILE A 518 29.90 11.39 -7.65
N PRO A 519 29.06 11.87 -8.57
CA PRO A 519 28.63 13.26 -8.60
C PRO A 519 28.00 13.73 -7.28
N HIS A 520 28.52 14.86 -6.78
CA HIS A 520 28.09 15.52 -5.55
C HIS A 520 28.22 14.70 -4.25
N HIS A 521 28.99 13.60 -4.26
CA HIS A 521 29.36 12.83 -3.06
C HIS A 521 30.87 12.90 -2.79
N GLU A 522 31.27 13.09 -1.54
CA GLU A 522 32.68 13.05 -1.14
C GLU A 522 32.84 12.23 0.16
N PRO A 523 33.46 11.02 0.10
CA PRO A 523 33.58 10.13 1.26
C PRO A 523 34.26 10.75 2.49
N LYS A 524 35.19 11.71 2.29
CA LYS A 524 35.87 12.43 3.38
C LYS A 524 34.94 13.42 4.09
N LEU A 525 34.14 14.19 3.35
CA LEU A 525 33.09 15.03 3.94
C LEU A 525 31.97 14.20 4.58
N TYR A 526 31.60 13.06 4.00
CA TYR A 526 30.64 12.13 4.61
C TYR A 526 31.14 11.59 5.97
N ARG A 527 32.37 11.05 6.02
CA ARG A 527 33.00 10.58 7.28
C ARG A 527 33.03 11.70 8.33
N ALA A 528 33.39 12.92 7.92
CA ALA A 528 33.43 14.07 8.82
C ALA A 528 32.03 14.53 9.28
N ALA A 529 30.98 14.37 8.47
CA ALA A 529 29.60 14.62 8.87
C ALA A 529 29.12 13.58 9.89
N ALA A 530 29.27 12.29 9.58
CA ALA A 530 28.89 11.18 10.45
C ALA A 530 29.58 11.24 11.82
N ALA A 531 30.85 11.65 11.88
CA ALA A 531 31.59 11.87 13.13
C ALA A 531 31.06 13.01 14.03
N ARG A 532 30.07 13.78 13.56
CA ARG A 532 29.34 14.81 14.33
C ARG A 532 27.84 14.49 14.50
N THR A 533 27.32 13.51 13.77
CA THR A 533 25.92 13.05 13.85
C THR A 533 25.71 12.27 15.14
N LYS A 534 24.64 12.58 15.87
CA LYS A 534 24.28 11.92 17.13
C LYS A 534 23.14 10.94 16.91
N SER A 535 23.34 9.68 17.29
CA SER A 535 22.29 8.66 17.38
C SER A 535 22.15 8.15 18.81
N ILE A 536 21.00 7.51 19.11
CA ILE A 536 20.72 6.88 20.41
C ILE A 536 21.67 5.71 20.70
N PRO A 537 21.89 4.75 19.79
CA PRO A 537 22.84 3.65 20.02
C PRO A 537 24.32 4.04 19.83
N GLY A 538 24.63 5.28 19.47
CA GLY A 538 26.02 5.75 19.31
C GLY A 538 26.78 5.04 18.18
N PHE A 539 26.27 5.07 16.96
CA PHE A 539 26.83 4.32 15.82
C PHE A 539 28.31 4.66 15.58
N SER A 540 29.16 3.63 15.67
CA SER A 540 30.62 3.74 15.51
C SER A 540 31.13 3.27 14.15
N LEU A 541 30.25 2.77 13.29
CA LEU A 541 30.54 2.18 11.99
C LEU A 541 29.73 2.86 10.88
N LEU A 542 30.35 3.02 9.71
CA LEU A 542 29.69 3.53 8.50
C LEU A 542 29.25 2.37 7.60
N ALA A 543 28.01 2.41 7.13
CA ALA A 543 27.56 1.52 6.07
C ALA A 543 28.34 1.81 4.78
N PHE A 544 28.81 0.77 4.08
CA PHE A 544 29.61 0.96 2.87
C PHE A 544 28.89 1.79 1.78
N PRO A 545 27.58 1.59 1.47
CA PRO A 545 26.91 2.33 0.41
C PRO A 545 26.80 3.84 0.67
N ASP A 546 26.64 4.25 1.94
CA ASP A 546 26.57 5.66 2.33
C ASP A 546 27.97 6.31 2.38
N PHE A 547 29.00 5.59 2.84
CA PHE A 547 30.38 6.10 2.85
C PHE A 547 30.98 6.19 1.44
N TRP A 548 30.89 5.10 0.67
CA TRP A 548 31.42 5.01 -0.69
C TRP A 548 30.60 5.84 -1.67
N GLY A 549 29.29 5.90 -1.46
CA GLY A 549 28.32 6.47 -2.39
C GLY A 549 27.86 5.46 -3.43
N HIS A 550 26.94 5.91 -4.29
CA HIS A 550 26.45 5.12 -5.41
C HIS A 550 26.10 5.99 -6.63
N LEU A 551 26.08 5.37 -7.81
CA LEU A 551 25.56 5.94 -9.04
C LEU A 551 24.10 5.49 -9.25
N PRO A 552 23.28 6.24 -10.02
CA PRO A 552 22.00 5.74 -10.53
C PRO A 552 22.19 4.51 -11.42
N THR A 553 21.14 3.72 -11.62
CA THR A 553 21.20 2.54 -12.50
C THR A 553 21.40 2.94 -13.98
N PRO A 554 22.18 2.19 -14.78
CA PRO A 554 22.50 2.58 -16.17
C PRO A 554 21.30 2.62 -17.13
N GLY A 555 20.19 1.97 -16.78
CA GLY A 555 18.94 1.94 -17.54
C GLY A 555 17.75 1.70 -16.61
N HIS A 556 16.55 1.96 -17.10
CA HIS A 556 15.33 1.84 -16.29
C HIS A 556 14.98 0.37 -15.97
N GLU A 557 14.56 0.12 -14.74
CA GLU A 557 14.18 -1.21 -14.25
C GLU A 557 12.65 -1.39 -14.36
N PRO A 558 12.13 -2.48 -14.94
CA PRO A 558 10.69 -2.72 -15.02
C PRO A 558 10.09 -3.08 -13.65
N MET A 559 8.80 -2.85 -13.45
CA MET A 559 8.05 -3.42 -12.32
C MET A 559 7.99 -4.95 -12.43
N ALA A 560 8.23 -5.63 -11.31
CA ALA A 560 8.30 -7.09 -11.27
C ALA A 560 6.95 -7.73 -11.62
N PRO A 561 6.89 -8.70 -12.56
CA PRO A 561 5.65 -9.34 -12.95
C PRO A 561 5.13 -10.24 -11.81
N ARG A 562 3.96 -9.90 -11.27
CA ARG A 562 3.29 -10.73 -10.27
C ARG A 562 2.86 -12.07 -10.88
N LYS A 563 3.38 -13.17 -10.32
CA LYS A 563 2.85 -14.52 -10.58
C LYS A 563 1.54 -14.69 -9.77
N PRO A 564 0.49 -15.33 -10.31
CA PRO A 564 -0.72 -15.63 -9.55
C PRO A 564 -0.47 -16.72 -8.50
N ASN A 565 -1.34 -16.78 -7.49
CA ASN A 565 -1.34 -17.77 -6.39
C ASN A 565 -0.09 -17.79 -5.50
N VAL A 566 0.79 -16.78 -5.56
CA VAL A 566 2.00 -16.73 -4.73
C VAL A 566 1.64 -16.57 -3.25
N GLN A 567 0.66 -15.71 -2.91
CA GLN A 567 0.22 -15.60 -1.51
C GLN A 567 -0.41 -16.92 -1.05
N ARG A 568 -1.21 -17.57 -1.92
CA ARG A 568 -1.86 -18.87 -1.64
C ARG A 568 -0.84 -19.92 -1.27
N GLN A 569 0.25 -19.99 -2.05
CA GLN A 569 1.36 -20.89 -1.80
C GLN A 569 2.09 -20.56 -0.49
N LYS A 570 2.47 -19.29 -0.25
CA LYS A 570 3.25 -18.92 0.94
C LYS A 570 2.47 -19.11 2.24
N VAL A 571 1.16 -18.82 2.24
CA VAL A 571 0.25 -19.10 3.36
C VAL A 571 0.13 -20.62 3.62
N PHE A 572 0.08 -21.43 2.56
CA PHE A 572 0.06 -22.89 2.69
C PHE A 572 1.39 -23.48 3.19
N GLU A 573 2.52 -22.89 2.77
CA GLU A 573 3.85 -23.19 3.33
C GLU A 573 3.97 -22.78 4.81
N ASP A 574 3.33 -21.69 5.24
CA ASP A 574 3.26 -21.28 6.64
C ASP A 574 2.42 -22.26 7.48
N VAL A 575 1.25 -22.70 6.99
CA VAL A 575 0.49 -23.81 7.62
C VAL A 575 1.35 -25.08 7.73
N GLN A 576 2.18 -25.38 6.73
CA GLN A 576 3.11 -26.49 6.79
C GLN A 576 4.16 -26.35 7.91
N ARG A 577 4.65 -25.13 8.22
CA ARG A 577 5.58 -24.90 9.36
C ARG A 577 4.98 -25.35 10.70
N PHE A 578 3.67 -25.22 10.88
CA PHE A 578 2.97 -25.67 12.10
C PHE A 578 2.71 -27.18 12.14
N LEU A 579 2.49 -27.81 10.99
CA LEU A 579 2.13 -29.24 10.91
C LEU A 579 3.33 -30.18 10.80
N ILE A 580 4.43 -29.73 10.19
CA ILE A 580 5.61 -30.53 9.87
C ILE A 580 6.84 -29.79 10.40
N THR A 581 7.32 -30.22 11.57
CA THR A 581 8.52 -29.68 12.23
C THR A 581 9.83 -30.19 11.64
N ASP A 582 9.80 -31.21 10.78
CA ASP A 582 10.98 -31.77 10.13
C ASP A 582 11.69 -30.72 9.26
N GLY A 583 12.97 -30.48 9.53
CA GLY A 583 13.79 -29.48 8.83
C GLY A 583 13.58 -28.02 9.27
N ILE A 584 12.77 -27.78 10.30
CA ILE A 584 12.70 -26.47 10.98
C ILE A 584 13.89 -26.35 11.95
N ILE A 585 14.56 -25.19 11.92
CA ILE A 585 15.77 -24.88 12.70
C ILE A 585 15.46 -23.88 13.82
N ASN A 586 14.68 -22.82 13.53
CA ASN A 586 14.29 -21.75 14.47
C ASN A 586 15.42 -21.17 15.33
N GLN A 587 16.60 -20.97 14.74
CA GLN A 587 17.78 -20.46 15.44
C GLN A 587 17.90 -18.94 15.27
N VAL A 588 18.02 -18.18 16.37
CA VAL A 588 18.37 -16.75 16.30
C VAL A 588 19.81 -16.62 15.80
N VAL A 589 20.03 -15.83 14.75
CA VAL A 589 21.35 -15.61 14.12
C VAL A 589 21.82 -14.15 14.18
N PHE A 590 20.91 -13.24 14.53
CA PHE A 590 21.19 -11.84 14.84
C PHE A 590 20.12 -11.33 15.82
N ASP A 591 20.54 -10.61 16.85
CA ASP A 591 19.67 -9.92 17.81
C ASP A 591 20.32 -8.59 18.19
N LEU A 592 19.58 -7.50 18.10
CA LEU A 592 20.03 -6.15 18.44
C LEU A 592 20.13 -5.96 19.96
N GLU A 593 19.42 -6.78 20.75
CA GLU A 593 19.41 -6.75 22.22
C GLU A 593 20.43 -7.71 22.85
N ASP A 594 20.98 -8.68 22.11
CA ASP A 594 21.99 -9.65 22.59
C ASP A 594 23.27 -9.60 21.74
N SER A 595 24.24 -8.82 22.22
CA SER A 595 25.58 -8.73 21.63
C SER A 595 26.50 -9.91 21.95
N SER A 596 26.06 -10.88 22.75
CA SER A 596 26.82 -12.11 23.07
C SER A 596 26.54 -13.26 22.10
N LEU A 597 25.52 -13.12 21.25
CA LEU A 597 25.04 -14.14 20.32
C LEU A 597 26.12 -14.61 19.32
N GLN A 598 26.49 -15.89 19.40
CA GLN A 598 27.42 -16.51 18.46
C GLN A 598 26.70 -16.99 17.19
N CYS A 599 26.90 -16.28 16.08
CA CYS A 599 26.33 -16.64 14.78
C CYS A 599 27.03 -17.91 14.21
N PRO A 600 26.28 -18.93 13.75
CA PRO A 600 26.84 -20.12 13.11
C PRO A 600 27.70 -19.82 11.88
N SER A 601 28.67 -20.70 11.60
CA SER A 601 29.54 -20.57 10.43
C SER A 601 28.83 -20.81 9.09
N ASP A 602 27.70 -21.53 9.09
CA ASP A 602 26.95 -21.92 7.88
C ASP A 602 25.68 -21.08 7.63
N SER A 603 25.44 -20.04 8.44
CA SER A 603 24.29 -19.13 8.32
C SER A 603 24.70 -17.75 7.81
N LEU A 604 23.73 -17.02 7.24
CA LEU A 604 23.89 -15.60 6.94
C LEU A 604 24.16 -14.82 8.23
N ARG A 605 25.08 -13.86 8.15
CA ARG A 605 25.33 -12.85 9.19
C ARG A 605 24.59 -11.57 8.84
N PHE A 606 23.99 -10.92 9.83
CA PHE A 606 23.25 -9.66 9.65
C PHE A 606 23.85 -8.55 10.51
N PHE A 607 23.69 -7.29 10.10
CA PHE A 607 24.05 -6.13 10.93
C PHE A 607 23.26 -4.87 10.55
N SER A 608 22.87 -4.07 11.54
CA SER A 608 22.07 -2.84 11.38
C SER A 608 22.59 -1.66 12.23
N GLY A 609 23.77 -1.80 12.86
CA GLY A 609 24.35 -0.80 13.77
C GLY A 609 25.03 0.37 13.06
N PHE A 610 24.32 1.04 12.14
CA PHE A 610 24.76 2.19 11.36
C PHE A 610 23.60 3.18 11.12
N GLU A 611 23.91 4.39 10.65
CA GLU A 611 22.91 5.44 10.37
C GLU A 611 21.84 4.98 9.36
N CYS A 612 20.56 5.30 9.60
CA CYS A 612 19.39 4.77 8.89
C CYS A 612 19.14 3.26 9.02
N GLY A 613 20.01 2.50 9.70
CA GLY A 613 19.92 1.05 9.83
C GLY A 613 18.71 0.61 10.65
N ASN A 614 17.91 -0.32 10.12
CA ASN A 614 16.81 -0.95 10.83
C ASN A 614 16.70 -2.44 10.47
N LEU A 615 17.06 -3.26 11.46
CA LEU A 615 16.69 -4.66 11.68
C LEU A 615 16.92 -4.92 13.17
N ARG A 616 15.97 -5.54 13.87
CA ARG A 616 16.07 -5.88 15.30
C ARG A 616 16.49 -7.32 15.54
N LYS A 617 15.95 -8.28 14.76
CA LYS A 617 16.22 -9.71 14.94
C LYS A 617 16.14 -10.48 13.62
N ALA A 618 16.96 -11.51 13.47
CA ALA A 618 16.85 -12.48 12.40
C ALA A 618 16.88 -13.92 12.95
N VAL A 619 15.91 -14.73 12.54
CA VAL A 619 15.74 -16.13 12.95
C VAL A 619 15.82 -17.03 11.72
N ARG A 620 16.81 -17.92 11.68
CA ARG A 620 16.96 -18.96 10.66
C ARG A 620 15.92 -20.06 10.88
N VAL A 621 14.82 -20.01 10.13
CA VAL A 621 13.70 -20.96 10.22
C VAL A 621 14.03 -22.26 9.49
N ARG A 622 14.69 -22.19 8.33
CA ARG A 622 15.26 -23.34 7.61
C ARG A 622 16.63 -22.97 7.06
N ARG A 623 17.35 -23.93 6.45
CA ARG A 623 18.74 -23.77 5.98
C ARG A 623 19.01 -22.45 5.22
N TRP A 624 18.10 -22.08 4.33
CA TRP A 624 18.14 -20.89 3.46
C TRP A 624 16.94 -19.94 3.67
N GLU A 625 16.32 -19.96 4.86
CA GLU A 625 15.09 -19.23 5.13
C GLU A 625 15.17 -18.50 6.48
N TYR A 626 14.91 -17.19 6.46
CA TYR A 626 15.08 -16.29 7.60
C TYR A 626 13.82 -15.46 7.84
N ASP A 627 13.24 -15.56 9.03
CA ASP A 627 12.23 -14.62 9.51
C ASP A 627 12.95 -13.42 10.14
N LEU A 628 12.60 -12.22 9.70
CA LEU A 628 13.21 -10.94 10.06
C LEU A 628 12.21 -10.08 10.83
N ILE A 629 12.68 -9.40 11.86
CA ILE A 629 11.87 -8.54 12.73
C ILE A 629 12.50 -7.15 12.74
N LEU A 630 11.73 -6.15 12.31
CA LEU A 630 12.13 -4.75 12.31
C LEU A 630 12.08 -4.17 13.72
N ASN A 631 12.91 -3.16 13.99
CA ASN A 631 12.77 -2.36 15.18
C ASN A 631 11.60 -1.37 14.99
N ALA A 632 10.76 -1.24 16.01
CA ALA A 632 9.73 -0.20 16.07
C ALA A 632 10.36 1.20 16.22
N ASP A 633 9.59 2.24 15.90
CA ASP A 633 10.05 3.62 16.04
C ASP A 633 10.45 3.93 17.50
N VAL A 634 11.43 4.84 17.69
CA VAL A 634 12.01 5.14 19.00
C VAL A 634 10.92 5.47 20.03
N ASN A 635 11.05 4.93 21.25
CA ASN A 635 10.05 5.00 22.32
C ASN A 635 8.68 4.35 22.01
N SER A 636 8.38 3.99 20.77
CA SER A 636 7.11 3.39 20.35
C SER A 636 7.08 1.85 20.54
N SER A 637 5.95 1.25 20.19
CA SER A 637 5.80 -0.18 19.86
C SER A 637 5.11 -0.38 18.52
N GLN A 638 5.21 0.61 17.62
CA GLN A 638 4.51 0.70 16.35
C GLN A 638 5.42 1.23 15.22
N HIS A 639 4.82 1.35 14.04
CA HIS A 639 5.30 1.94 12.79
C HIS A 639 6.39 1.15 12.08
N THR A 640 6.36 -0.17 12.19
CA THR A 640 7.32 -1.08 11.55
C THR A 640 7.06 -1.23 10.05
N GLN A 641 7.89 -0.59 9.22
CA GLN A 641 7.85 -0.73 7.75
C GLN A 641 9.21 -0.52 7.06
N TRP A 642 9.98 0.49 7.47
CA TRP A 642 11.33 0.76 6.95
C TRP A 642 12.32 -0.32 7.39
N PHE A 643 13.16 -0.79 6.46
CA PHE A 643 14.28 -1.67 6.75
C PHE A 643 15.53 -1.25 5.98
N TYR A 644 16.69 -1.39 6.61
CA TYR A 644 18.00 -1.21 5.99
C TYR A 644 19.03 -2.00 6.82
N PHE A 645 19.64 -3.03 6.24
CA PHE A 645 20.59 -3.89 6.94
C PHE A 645 21.66 -4.49 6.01
N GLU A 646 22.82 -4.77 6.59
CA GLU A 646 23.92 -5.54 6.01
C GLU A 646 23.63 -7.04 6.12
N VAL A 647 24.01 -7.80 5.10
CA VAL A 647 24.02 -9.26 5.04
C VAL A 647 25.36 -9.72 4.50
N SER A 648 25.97 -10.73 5.12
CA SER A 648 27.20 -11.37 4.64
C SER A 648 27.20 -12.88 4.93
N ASN A 649 28.29 -13.58 4.55
CA ASN A 649 28.45 -15.03 4.70
C ASN A 649 27.44 -15.84 3.84
N MET A 650 27.09 -15.32 2.65
CA MET A 650 26.25 -16.03 1.66
C MET A 650 27.08 -16.91 0.72
N VAL A 651 26.47 -18.02 0.29
CA VAL A 651 26.89 -18.80 -0.88
C VAL A 651 26.22 -18.25 -2.14
N ALA A 652 26.99 -18.10 -3.23
CA ALA A 652 26.50 -17.62 -4.52
C ALA A 652 25.52 -18.59 -5.18
N GLU A 653 24.64 -18.07 -6.05
CA GLU A 653 23.64 -18.81 -6.83
C GLU A 653 22.66 -19.66 -6.00
N VAL A 654 22.66 -19.52 -4.68
CA VAL A 654 21.67 -20.11 -3.76
C VAL A 654 20.53 -19.10 -3.52
N PRO A 655 19.25 -19.53 -3.62
CA PRO A 655 18.11 -18.69 -3.27
C PRO A 655 17.88 -18.66 -1.75
N TYR A 656 17.93 -17.47 -1.15
CA TYR A 656 17.62 -17.21 0.25
C TYR A 656 16.27 -16.52 0.37
N ARG A 657 15.34 -17.10 1.15
CA ARG A 657 14.09 -16.43 1.50
C ARG A 657 14.26 -15.58 2.75
N PHE A 658 13.78 -14.35 2.67
CA PHE A 658 13.59 -13.44 3.80
C PHE A 658 12.09 -13.16 3.97
N ASN A 659 11.60 -13.33 5.19
CA ASN A 659 10.23 -13.01 5.59
C ASN A 659 10.29 -11.88 6.63
N VAL A 660 9.93 -10.64 6.30
CA VAL A 660 9.80 -9.57 7.30
C VAL A 660 8.43 -9.68 7.95
N ILE A 661 8.37 -10.20 9.19
CA ILE A 661 7.12 -10.74 9.79
C ILE A 661 6.33 -9.77 10.68
N ASN A 662 6.81 -8.54 10.89
CA ASN A 662 6.16 -7.55 11.75
C ASN A 662 5.79 -6.25 11.02
N CYS A 663 5.45 -6.28 9.72
CA CYS A 663 4.92 -5.09 9.05
C CYS A 663 3.48 -4.81 9.53
N GLU A 664 3.10 -3.54 9.65
CA GLU A 664 1.77 -3.15 10.17
C GLU A 664 0.75 -2.75 9.11
N LYS A 665 1.19 -2.12 8.00
CA LYS A 665 0.28 -1.62 6.96
C LYS A 665 -0.50 -2.77 6.33
N SER A 666 -1.79 -2.58 6.04
CA SER A 666 -2.59 -3.68 5.49
C SER A 666 -2.32 -4.00 4.03
N ASN A 667 -1.76 -3.06 3.27
CA ASN A 667 -1.33 -3.27 1.90
C ASN A 667 0.00 -2.57 1.61
N SER A 668 0.71 -3.04 0.58
CA SER A 668 2.04 -2.54 0.22
C SER A 668 2.31 -2.65 -1.28
N GLN A 669 3.07 -1.70 -1.84
CA GLN A 669 3.47 -1.70 -3.25
C GLN A 669 4.23 -2.96 -3.72
N PHE A 670 4.78 -3.77 -2.80
CA PHE A 670 5.34 -5.09 -3.12
C PHE A 670 4.32 -6.04 -3.79
N ASN A 671 3.02 -5.89 -3.53
CA ASN A 671 1.96 -6.63 -4.22
C ASN A 671 1.71 -6.18 -5.68
N TYR A 672 2.35 -5.08 -6.11
CA TYR A 672 2.13 -4.36 -7.38
C TYR A 672 3.44 -4.12 -8.16
N GLY A 673 4.44 -4.99 -7.95
CA GLY A 673 5.67 -5.04 -8.75
C GLY A 673 6.86 -4.22 -8.20
N MET A 674 6.74 -3.61 -7.02
CA MET A 674 7.89 -3.04 -6.32
C MET A 674 8.86 -4.15 -5.88
N GLN A 675 10.16 -3.86 -5.93
CA GLN A 675 11.23 -4.71 -5.43
C GLN A 675 12.08 -3.99 -4.36
N PRO A 676 12.61 -4.72 -3.34
CA PRO A 676 13.64 -4.20 -2.46
C PRO A 676 14.90 -3.85 -3.26
N VAL A 677 15.72 -2.96 -2.70
CA VAL A 677 17.00 -2.57 -3.31
C VAL A 677 18.17 -3.29 -2.64
N LEU A 678 19.15 -3.72 -3.44
CA LEU A 678 20.39 -4.33 -2.98
C LEU A 678 21.61 -3.58 -3.51
N TYR A 679 22.63 -3.43 -2.67
CA TYR A 679 23.96 -2.96 -3.02
C TYR A 679 24.99 -4.04 -2.66
N SER A 680 25.90 -4.35 -3.57
CA SER A 680 27.01 -5.31 -3.34
C SER A 680 28.32 -4.54 -3.22
N VAL A 681 29.09 -4.81 -2.15
CA VAL A 681 30.42 -4.23 -1.97
C VAL A 681 31.39 -4.76 -3.02
N THR A 682 31.29 -6.04 -3.41
CA THR A 682 32.10 -6.60 -4.51
C THR A 682 31.83 -5.89 -5.84
N GLU A 683 30.56 -5.70 -6.24
CA GLU A 683 30.24 -4.93 -7.46
C GLU A 683 30.75 -3.49 -7.39
N ALA A 684 30.65 -2.84 -6.22
CA ALA A 684 31.11 -1.47 -6.02
C ALA A 684 32.63 -1.30 -6.15
N LEU A 685 33.42 -2.24 -5.62
CA LEU A 685 34.88 -2.26 -5.74
C LEU A 685 35.35 -2.63 -7.17
N GLU A 686 34.52 -3.36 -7.93
CA GLU A 686 34.69 -3.55 -9.38
C GLU A 686 34.12 -2.39 -10.22
N GLY A 687 33.94 -1.20 -9.64
CA GLY A 687 33.56 0.03 -10.35
C GLY A 687 32.08 0.14 -10.71
N ARG A 688 31.20 -0.69 -10.15
CA ARG A 688 29.75 -0.70 -10.38
C ARG A 688 28.94 -0.40 -9.10
N PRO A 689 29.17 0.73 -8.41
CA PRO A 689 28.50 1.06 -7.14
C PRO A 689 27.04 1.47 -7.38
N HIS A 690 26.14 0.49 -7.52
CA HIS A 690 24.72 0.71 -7.78
C HIS A 690 23.85 0.05 -6.71
N TRP A 691 22.75 0.71 -6.36
CA TRP A 691 21.58 0.04 -5.80
C TRP A 691 20.75 -0.53 -6.95
N LEU A 692 20.48 -1.84 -6.92
CA LEU A 692 19.69 -2.56 -7.93
C LEU A 692 18.38 -3.07 -7.32
N ARG A 693 17.28 -3.00 -8.07
CA ARG A 693 16.02 -3.68 -7.71
C ARG A 693 16.22 -5.19 -7.79
N THR A 694 15.83 -5.91 -6.75
CA THR A 694 16.12 -7.35 -6.61
C THR A 694 14.97 -8.14 -5.99
N GLY A 695 15.12 -9.46 -5.93
CA GLY A 695 14.16 -10.36 -5.30
C GLY A 695 13.11 -10.91 -6.24
N THR A 696 12.70 -12.14 -5.94
CA THR A 696 11.69 -12.93 -6.65
C THR A 696 10.70 -13.53 -5.64
N GLU A 697 9.59 -14.10 -6.13
CA GLU A 697 8.50 -14.65 -5.28
C GLU A 697 7.94 -13.64 -4.25
N ILE A 698 7.97 -12.35 -4.60
CA ILE A 698 7.58 -11.27 -3.70
C ILE A 698 6.07 -11.28 -3.50
N CYS A 699 5.63 -11.27 -2.23
CA CYS A 699 4.26 -10.93 -1.88
C CYS A 699 4.16 -10.39 -0.44
N TYR A 700 3.04 -9.71 -0.16
CA TYR A 700 2.76 -9.04 1.10
C TYR A 700 1.37 -9.44 1.62
N PHE A 701 1.27 -10.06 2.80
CA PHE A 701 0.02 -10.68 3.30
C PHE A 701 -0.11 -10.72 4.85
N ARG A 702 -1.34 -10.62 5.36
CA ARG A 702 -1.67 -10.64 6.82
C ARG A 702 -1.34 -12.00 7.46
N ASN A 703 -0.32 -12.06 8.31
CA ASN A 703 0.20 -13.30 8.86
C ASN A 703 -0.49 -13.71 10.17
N HIS A 704 0.08 -14.71 10.86
CA HIS A 704 -0.41 -15.24 12.14
C HIS A 704 0.31 -14.65 13.36
N PHE A 705 1.27 -13.74 13.17
CA PHE A 705 2.03 -13.14 14.25
C PHE A 705 1.23 -11.99 14.89
N CYS A 706 1.37 -11.82 16.19
CA CYS A 706 0.74 -10.74 16.96
C CYS A 706 1.73 -10.13 17.96
N PRO A 707 1.41 -8.96 18.55
CA PRO A 707 2.15 -8.43 19.69
C PRO A 707 2.19 -9.44 20.85
N ALA A 708 3.28 -9.43 21.61
CA ALA A 708 3.46 -10.26 22.80
C ALA A 708 2.53 -9.83 23.95
N ARG A 709 2.17 -8.54 24.02
CA ARG A 709 1.12 -8.02 24.91
C ARG A 709 -0.17 -7.80 24.11
N GLY A 710 -1.22 -8.57 24.43
CA GLY A 710 -2.48 -8.67 23.67
C GLY A 710 -3.41 -7.43 23.62
N ARG A 711 -2.87 -6.21 23.71
CA ARG A 711 -3.61 -4.95 23.70
C ARG A 711 -4.27 -4.62 22.36
N ARG A 712 -3.71 -5.10 21.23
CA ARG A 712 -4.35 -5.05 19.91
C ARG A 712 -4.67 -6.48 19.45
N LYS A 713 -5.93 -6.73 19.07
CA LYS A 713 -6.40 -8.04 18.56
C LYS A 713 -5.92 -8.34 17.12
N THR A 714 -5.31 -7.36 16.45
CA THR A 714 -4.80 -7.46 15.07
C THR A 714 -3.62 -8.43 14.94
N THR A 715 -3.29 -8.80 13.71
CA THR A 715 -2.09 -9.58 13.37
C THR A 715 -1.24 -8.77 12.39
N PHE A 716 0.07 -8.99 12.41
CA PHE A 716 1.01 -8.33 11.52
C PHE A 716 0.87 -8.84 10.07
N TYR A 717 1.66 -8.25 9.19
CA TYR A 717 1.81 -8.63 7.78
C TYR A 717 3.22 -9.12 7.52
N THR A 718 3.34 -10.17 6.71
CA THR A 718 4.62 -10.66 6.20
C THR A 718 4.89 -10.08 4.83
N LEU A 719 6.07 -9.46 4.66
CA LEU A 719 6.71 -9.27 3.36
C LEU A 719 7.68 -10.44 3.12
N THR A 720 7.39 -11.31 2.15
CA THR A 720 8.33 -12.36 1.71
C THR A 720 9.01 -11.94 0.42
N PHE A 721 10.31 -12.24 0.29
CA PHE A 721 11.05 -12.18 -0.96
C PHE A 721 12.24 -13.15 -0.97
N THR A 722 12.59 -13.65 -2.15
CA THR A 722 13.71 -14.59 -2.36
C THR A 722 14.84 -13.90 -3.14
N ILE A 723 16.01 -13.75 -2.54
CA ILE A 723 17.23 -13.20 -3.15
C ILE A 723 18.15 -14.34 -3.58
N THR A 724 18.71 -14.26 -4.79
CA THR A 724 19.89 -15.04 -5.18
C THR A 724 21.08 -14.10 -5.24
N PHE A 725 22.15 -14.39 -4.48
CA PHE A 725 23.36 -13.58 -4.45
C PHE A 725 24.35 -14.05 -5.53
N LYS A 726 24.98 -13.11 -6.24
CA LYS A 726 25.95 -13.37 -7.33
C LYS A 726 27.33 -13.84 -6.84
N HIS A 727 27.73 -13.41 -5.66
CA HIS A 727 29.08 -13.57 -5.12
C HIS A 727 29.07 -14.39 -3.82
N ASN A 728 30.14 -15.15 -3.58
CA ASN A 728 30.34 -15.88 -2.32
C ASN A 728 31.02 -14.96 -1.31
N GLU A 729 30.60 -15.02 -0.04
CA GLU A 729 31.22 -14.29 1.09
C GLU A 729 31.24 -12.76 0.93
N ASP A 730 30.40 -12.22 0.04
CA ASP A 730 30.22 -10.78 -0.20
C ASP A 730 29.63 -10.06 1.02
N VAL A 731 29.70 -8.73 0.99
CA VAL A 731 28.94 -7.86 1.89
C VAL A 731 27.88 -7.17 1.05
N CYS A 732 26.62 -7.56 1.26
CA CYS A 732 25.47 -6.97 0.60
C CYS A 732 24.69 -6.11 1.59
N TYR A 733 24.05 -5.06 1.11
CA TYR A 733 23.10 -4.26 1.88
C TYR A 733 21.72 -4.37 1.23
N LEU A 734 20.68 -4.59 2.04
CA LEU A 734 19.28 -4.66 1.62
C LEU A 734 18.50 -3.52 2.27
N ALA A 735 17.68 -2.81 1.49
CA ALA A 735 16.80 -1.77 2.02
C ALA A 735 15.40 -1.77 1.37
N TYR A 736 14.42 -1.22 2.11
CA TYR A 736 13.04 -1.03 1.66
C TYR A 736 12.96 -0.14 0.41
N HIS A 737 13.79 0.91 0.37
CA HIS A 737 13.96 1.83 -0.75
C HIS A 737 15.37 2.46 -0.68
N TYR A 738 15.83 3.15 -1.72
CA TYR A 738 17.19 3.73 -1.77
C TYR A 738 17.49 4.59 -0.52
N PRO A 739 18.45 4.23 0.34
CA PRO A 739 18.77 5.01 1.53
C PRO A 739 19.21 6.44 1.19
N TYR A 740 18.99 7.36 2.14
CA TYR A 740 19.52 8.72 2.10
C TYR A 740 19.71 9.18 3.55
N THR A 741 20.95 9.17 4.02
CA THR A 741 21.37 9.52 5.38
C THR A 741 21.39 11.04 5.63
N TYR A 742 21.27 11.45 6.89
CA TYR A 742 21.44 12.84 7.31
C TYR A 742 22.91 13.29 7.18
N SER A 743 23.87 12.38 7.40
CA SER A 743 25.27 12.65 7.12
C SER A 743 25.54 12.86 5.63
N ALA A 744 24.85 12.13 4.74
CA ALA A 744 24.89 12.37 3.30
C ALA A 744 24.29 13.74 2.94
N LEU A 745 23.14 14.13 3.52
CA LEU A 745 22.60 15.49 3.33
C LEU A 745 23.63 16.56 3.74
N THR A 746 24.26 16.39 4.91
CA THR A 746 25.18 17.37 5.49
C THR A 746 26.46 17.50 4.66
N ALA A 747 27.00 16.40 4.14
CA ALA A 747 28.11 16.43 3.19
C ALA A 747 27.71 17.03 1.84
N HIS A 748 26.58 16.61 1.27
CA HIS A 748 26.04 17.08 0.00
C HIS A 748 25.83 18.60 -0.03
N LEU A 749 25.21 19.18 1.01
CA LEU A 749 25.06 20.63 1.14
C LEU A 749 26.40 21.37 1.15
N LYS A 750 27.45 20.77 1.73
CA LYS A 750 28.79 21.36 1.72
C LYS A 750 29.47 21.26 0.36
N VAL A 751 29.29 20.15 -0.36
CA VAL A 751 29.75 20.02 -1.76
C VAL A 751 29.05 21.07 -2.65
N LEU A 752 27.73 21.23 -2.52
CA LEU A 752 26.99 22.25 -3.26
C LEU A 752 27.50 23.66 -2.97
N GLN A 753 27.68 24.03 -1.69
CA GLN A 753 28.24 25.33 -1.31
C GLN A 753 29.62 25.58 -1.94
N ASN A 754 30.46 24.54 -2.04
CA ASN A 754 31.80 24.65 -2.64
C ASN A 754 31.76 24.68 -4.18
N SER A 755 30.72 24.14 -4.82
CA SER A 755 30.61 24.02 -6.28
C SER A 755 29.97 25.23 -7.00
N VAL A 756 29.20 26.06 -6.30
CA VAL A 756 28.53 27.21 -6.92
C VAL A 756 29.49 28.38 -7.12
N ASP A 757 29.34 29.08 -8.24
CA ASP A 757 30.03 30.36 -8.47
C ASP A 757 29.53 31.40 -7.46
N PRO A 758 30.36 31.85 -6.50
CA PRO A 758 29.93 32.74 -5.43
C PRO A 758 29.66 34.16 -5.91
N ALA A 759 30.07 34.55 -7.13
CA ALA A 759 29.73 35.83 -7.74
C ALA A 759 28.36 35.82 -8.42
N LYS A 760 27.84 34.64 -8.80
CA LYS A 760 26.51 34.48 -9.44
C LYS A 760 25.44 33.99 -8.48
N VAL A 761 25.76 33.05 -7.60
CA VAL A 761 24.80 32.40 -6.69
C VAL A 761 25.03 32.87 -5.26
N PHE A 762 23.96 33.29 -4.60
CA PHE A 762 23.93 33.41 -3.14
C PHE A 762 23.43 32.08 -2.58
N PHE A 763 24.34 31.30 -1.99
CA PHE A 763 24.05 30.05 -1.30
C PHE A 763 24.48 30.21 0.17
N GLN A 764 23.52 30.14 1.10
CA GLN A 764 23.81 30.25 2.53
C GLN A 764 23.13 29.12 3.31
N GLN A 765 23.95 28.23 3.89
CA GLN A 765 23.51 27.21 4.84
C GLN A 765 23.52 27.79 6.27
N GLN A 766 22.48 27.49 7.05
CA GLN A 766 22.28 27.98 8.41
C GLN A 766 21.61 26.89 9.27
N VAL A 767 21.67 27.04 10.60
CA VAL A 767 20.99 26.13 11.54
C VAL A 767 19.66 26.75 11.98
N LEU A 768 18.56 26.10 11.60
CA LEU A 768 17.20 26.47 11.98
C LEU A 768 17.00 26.37 13.49
N CYS A 769 17.30 25.18 14.02
CA CYS A 769 17.24 24.78 15.42
C CYS A 769 18.10 23.52 15.63
N CYS A 770 18.20 23.05 16.87
CA CYS A 770 18.65 21.70 17.18
C CYS A 770 17.43 20.78 17.37
N THR A 771 17.58 19.50 17.03
CA THR A 771 16.60 18.43 17.28
C THR A 771 16.67 17.93 18.72
N LEU A 772 15.87 16.90 19.08
CA LEU A 772 15.83 16.30 20.42
C LEU A 772 17.17 15.67 20.84
N ALA A 773 17.83 14.91 19.94
CA ALA A 773 19.20 14.43 20.17
C ALA A 773 20.25 15.54 20.04
N GLY A 774 19.86 16.75 19.63
CA GLY A 774 20.75 17.88 19.42
C GLY A 774 21.58 17.81 18.14
N ASN A 775 21.02 17.25 17.07
CA ASN A 775 21.54 17.40 15.70
C ASN A 775 21.05 18.75 15.11
N PRO A 776 21.85 19.47 14.31
CA PRO A 776 21.41 20.73 13.71
C PRO A 776 20.47 20.48 12.52
N CYS A 777 19.25 21.03 12.56
CA CYS A 777 18.34 21.02 11.42
C CYS A 777 18.77 22.11 10.41
N PRO A 778 19.16 21.75 9.16
CA PRO A 778 19.70 22.70 8.20
C PRO A 778 18.59 23.48 7.48
N ALA A 779 18.74 24.80 7.43
CA ALA A 779 18.02 25.68 6.52
C ALA A 779 18.99 26.25 5.47
N VAL A 780 18.57 26.31 4.21
CA VAL A 780 19.39 26.75 3.08
C VAL A 780 18.68 27.87 2.34
N THR A 781 19.39 28.97 2.08
CA THR A 781 18.92 30.06 1.22
C THR A 781 19.62 29.97 -0.14
N ILE A 782 18.85 29.96 -1.23
CA ILE A 782 19.38 30.02 -2.61
C ILE A 782 18.69 31.15 -3.38
N THR A 783 19.45 32.06 -3.98
CA THR A 783 18.98 33.10 -4.90
C THR A 783 20.14 33.61 -5.77
N ALA A 784 19.90 34.44 -6.77
CA ALA A 784 20.97 35.07 -7.54
C ALA A 784 21.63 36.22 -6.73
N ARG A 785 22.94 36.40 -6.86
CA ARG A 785 23.61 37.62 -6.35
C ARG A 785 23.01 38.88 -7.00
N PRO A 786 23.09 40.06 -6.34
CA PRO A 786 22.77 41.34 -6.98
C PRO A 786 23.79 41.66 -8.09
N ALA A 787 23.35 42.27 -9.18
CA ALA A 787 24.23 42.63 -10.30
C ALA A 787 25.26 43.72 -9.93
N SER A 788 24.93 44.61 -8.99
CA SER A 788 25.85 45.60 -8.44
C SER A 788 25.51 45.97 -6.99
N ARG A 789 26.35 46.81 -6.36
CA ARG A 789 26.06 47.47 -5.07
C ARG A 789 25.01 48.60 -5.18
N GLY A 790 24.49 48.88 -6.38
CA GLY A 790 23.51 49.92 -6.62
C GLY A 790 22.17 49.65 -5.90
N TRP A 791 21.54 50.72 -5.40
CA TRP A 791 20.26 50.63 -4.68
C TRP A 791 19.18 49.86 -5.45
N LYS A 792 19.12 50.01 -6.78
CA LYS A 792 18.13 49.30 -7.62
C LYS A 792 18.25 47.77 -7.52
N ASP A 793 19.46 47.24 -7.65
CA ASP A 793 19.70 45.80 -7.70
C ASP A 793 19.54 45.20 -6.29
N MET A 794 20.01 45.90 -5.26
CA MET A 794 19.75 45.57 -3.85
C MET A 794 18.26 45.54 -3.56
N HIS A 795 17.51 46.54 -4.02
CA HIS A 795 16.06 46.62 -3.84
C HIS A 795 15.31 45.56 -4.66
N GLN A 796 15.85 45.10 -5.80
CA GLN A 796 15.32 43.99 -6.57
C GLN A 796 15.42 42.67 -5.77
N VAL A 797 16.62 42.31 -5.28
CA VAL A 797 16.81 41.14 -4.39
C VAL A 797 15.89 41.26 -3.17
N ARG A 798 15.79 42.47 -2.60
CA ARG A 798 14.86 42.90 -1.53
C ARG A 798 13.44 42.33 -1.70
N ASN A 799 12.89 42.50 -2.90
CA ASN A 799 11.48 42.29 -3.22
C ASN A 799 11.19 41.04 -4.07
N ARG A 800 12.17 40.15 -4.28
CA ARG A 800 11.95 38.82 -4.88
C ARG A 800 10.96 38.01 -4.00
N PRO A 801 9.90 37.42 -4.57
CA PRO A 801 9.00 36.55 -3.81
C PRO A 801 9.73 35.33 -3.22
N CYS A 802 9.29 34.89 -2.05
CA CYS A 802 9.85 33.73 -1.37
C CYS A 802 9.17 32.43 -1.80
N ILE A 803 9.96 31.38 -2.02
CA ILE A 803 9.52 29.99 -2.21
C ILE A 803 10.06 29.19 -1.02
N VAL A 804 9.19 28.49 -0.28
CA VAL A 804 9.60 27.67 0.87
C VAL A 804 9.38 26.19 0.56
N LEU A 805 10.42 25.37 0.71
CA LEU A 805 10.38 23.94 0.43
C LEU A 805 10.88 23.16 1.63
N THR A 806 10.15 22.13 2.02
CA THR A 806 10.49 21.24 3.14
C THR A 806 10.38 19.78 2.69
N GLY A 807 10.80 18.84 3.53
CA GLY A 807 10.57 17.43 3.26
C GLY A 807 11.18 16.49 4.29
N ARG A 808 10.96 15.18 4.10
CA ARG A 808 11.50 14.11 4.94
C ARG A 808 11.18 14.35 6.43
N VAL A 809 9.91 14.67 6.70
CA VAL A 809 9.34 14.77 8.05
C VAL A 809 8.97 13.39 8.61
N HIS A 810 8.48 12.49 7.75
CA HIS A 810 8.48 11.05 8.03
C HIS A 810 9.84 10.45 7.59
N PRO A 811 10.60 9.77 8.46
CA PRO A 811 11.97 9.32 8.16
C PRO A 811 12.15 8.22 7.11
N GLY A 812 11.20 7.29 6.99
CA GLY A 812 11.26 6.16 6.04
C GLY A 812 11.05 6.55 4.58
N GLU A 813 10.52 7.75 4.33
CA GLU A 813 10.17 8.27 2.99
C GLU A 813 11.43 8.82 2.28
N SER A 814 12.40 7.94 2.03
CA SER A 814 13.72 8.32 1.48
C SER A 814 13.65 8.95 0.09
N ASN A 815 12.63 8.60 -0.70
CA ASN A 815 12.33 9.18 -2.00
C ASN A 815 12.13 10.71 -1.94
N ALA A 816 11.54 11.25 -0.87
CA ALA A 816 11.42 12.70 -0.67
C ALA A 816 12.79 13.41 -0.64
N SER A 817 13.82 12.80 -0.04
CA SER A 817 15.18 13.36 -0.05
C SER A 817 15.88 13.26 -1.40
N TRP A 818 15.52 12.27 -2.23
CA TRP A 818 16.00 12.18 -3.62
C TRP A 818 15.38 13.25 -4.53
N VAL A 819 14.09 13.55 -4.35
CA VAL A 819 13.44 14.72 -5.00
C VAL A 819 14.12 16.02 -4.52
N MET A 820 14.30 16.18 -3.22
CA MET A 820 14.97 17.37 -2.65
C MET A 820 16.42 17.52 -3.10
N LYS A 821 17.17 16.42 -3.32
CA LYS A 821 18.52 16.46 -3.92
C LYS A 821 18.46 17.03 -5.34
N GLY A 822 17.56 16.54 -6.19
CA GLY A 822 17.38 17.08 -7.54
C GLY A 822 16.98 18.56 -7.57
N THR A 823 16.09 18.98 -6.66
CA THR A 823 15.74 20.39 -6.43
C THR A 823 16.96 21.24 -6.05
N LEU A 824 17.78 20.78 -5.09
CA LEU A 824 18.98 21.50 -4.65
C LEU A 824 20.03 21.59 -5.76
N GLU A 825 20.34 20.48 -6.43
CA GLU A 825 21.33 20.42 -7.52
C GLU A 825 20.90 21.29 -8.71
N PHE A 826 19.64 21.20 -9.13
CA PHE A 826 19.11 22.05 -10.19
C PHE A 826 19.21 23.54 -9.81
N LEU A 827 18.79 23.93 -8.59
CA LEU A 827 18.89 25.31 -8.11
C LEU A 827 20.33 25.81 -7.88
N CYS A 828 21.32 24.91 -7.80
CA CYS A 828 22.76 25.24 -7.78
C CYS A 828 23.40 25.26 -9.19
N SER A 829 22.79 24.59 -10.18
CA SER A 829 23.36 24.38 -11.51
C SER A 829 23.53 25.65 -12.35
N SER A 830 24.34 25.56 -13.41
CA SER A 830 24.49 26.59 -14.45
C SER A 830 23.37 26.57 -15.50
N ASP A 831 22.26 25.85 -15.27
CA ASP A 831 21.13 25.82 -16.21
C ASP A 831 20.48 27.22 -16.35
N PRO A 832 20.13 27.68 -17.57
CA PRO A 832 19.50 28.99 -17.77
C PRO A 832 18.16 29.16 -17.03
N VAL A 833 17.34 28.11 -16.92
CA VAL A 833 16.09 28.15 -16.14
C VAL A 833 16.39 28.24 -14.65
N ALA A 834 17.38 27.50 -14.15
CA ALA A 834 17.83 27.64 -12.77
C ALA A 834 18.34 29.06 -12.48
N GLN A 835 19.03 29.70 -13.43
CA GLN A 835 19.41 31.11 -13.33
C GLN A 835 18.18 32.04 -13.27
N SER A 836 17.24 31.94 -14.22
CA SER A 836 16.04 32.78 -14.21
C SER A 836 15.18 32.60 -12.95
N LEU A 837 15.12 31.38 -12.40
CA LEU A 837 14.46 31.11 -11.12
C LEU A 837 15.17 31.77 -9.94
N ARG A 838 16.50 31.70 -9.88
CA ARG A 838 17.32 32.41 -8.89
C ARG A 838 17.19 33.94 -9.00
N GLU A 839 16.98 34.47 -10.20
CA GLU A 839 16.78 35.89 -10.48
C GLU A 839 15.35 36.37 -10.16
N ALA A 840 14.36 35.48 -10.24
CA ALA A 840 12.97 35.76 -9.89
C ALA A 840 12.66 35.61 -8.39
N PHE A 841 13.27 34.62 -7.71
CA PHE A 841 12.83 34.15 -6.40
C PHE A 841 13.95 34.07 -5.34
N VAL A 842 13.55 34.04 -4.07
CA VAL A 842 14.39 33.58 -2.96
C VAL A 842 13.86 32.22 -2.50
N PHE A 843 14.69 31.18 -2.61
CA PHE A 843 14.37 29.86 -2.12
C PHE A 843 14.84 29.71 -0.67
N LYS A 844 13.95 29.19 0.19
CA LYS A 844 14.23 28.76 1.56
C LYS A 844 13.94 27.27 1.65
N LEU A 845 14.97 26.45 1.74
CA LEU A 845 14.85 24.99 1.78
C LEU A 845 15.19 24.47 3.18
N ILE A 846 14.39 23.55 3.70
CA ILE A 846 14.68 22.77 4.92
C ILE A 846 14.66 21.30 4.49
N PRO A 847 15.79 20.74 3.99
CA PRO A 847 15.78 19.49 3.23
C PRO A 847 15.41 18.22 4.03
N MET A 848 15.38 18.31 5.36
CA MET A 848 15.05 17.20 6.26
C MET A 848 14.50 17.75 7.58
N LEU A 849 13.18 17.60 7.78
CA LEU A 849 12.48 18.05 9.00
C LEU A 849 12.65 17.10 10.20
N ASN A 850 12.98 15.83 9.98
CA ASN A 850 13.21 14.85 11.04
C ASN A 850 14.60 14.15 10.95
N PRO A 851 15.72 14.88 11.18
CA PRO A 851 17.06 14.28 11.21
C PRO A 851 17.20 13.11 12.18
N ASP A 852 16.64 13.23 13.39
CA ASP A 852 16.86 12.24 14.44
C ASP A 852 16.21 10.90 14.12
N GLY A 853 14.98 10.90 13.61
CA GLY A 853 14.33 9.67 13.17
C GLY A 853 15.06 9.01 12.00
N VAL A 854 15.51 9.81 11.02
CA VAL A 854 16.32 9.32 9.88
C VAL A 854 17.60 8.66 10.39
N VAL A 855 18.35 9.33 11.27
CA VAL A 855 19.58 8.81 11.84
C VAL A 855 19.36 7.47 12.54
N ASN A 856 18.31 7.34 13.35
CA ASN A 856 18.03 6.14 14.15
C ASN A 856 17.23 5.05 13.39
N GLY A 857 16.99 5.20 12.09
CA GLY A 857 16.32 4.18 11.27
C GLY A 857 14.82 4.04 11.56
N THR A 858 14.16 5.08 12.08
CA THR A 858 12.69 5.07 12.24
C THR A 858 11.99 5.19 10.88
N ASN A 859 10.69 4.93 10.89
CA ASN A 859 9.84 4.94 9.70
C ASN A 859 8.97 6.21 9.63
N ARG A 860 8.33 6.61 10.75
CA ARG A 860 7.28 7.64 10.75
C ARG A 860 7.53 8.76 11.77
N CYS A 861 7.87 8.40 13.00
CA CYS A 861 7.95 9.33 14.13
C CYS A 861 9.36 9.89 14.38
N ASP A 862 9.39 10.93 15.21
CA ASP A 862 10.62 11.43 15.84
C ASP A 862 10.94 10.66 17.14
N LEU A 863 11.86 11.19 17.97
CA LEU A 863 12.25 10.54 19.23
C LEU A 863 11.20 10.65 20.34
N SER A 864 10.19 11.51 20.19
CA SER A 864 9.06 11.62 21.11
C SER A 864 7.96 10.55 20.87
N SER A 865 8.08 9.77 19.78
CA SER A 865 7.05 8.88 19.24
C SER A 865 5.83 9.62 18.65
N GLU A 866 6.00 10.87 18.21
CA GLU A 866 4.94 11.68 17.60
C GLU A 866 5.10 11.76 16.07
N ASP A 867 3.99 11.80 15.34
CA ASP A 867 3.98 12.18 13.92
C ASP A 867 4.12 13.70 13.80
N LEU A 868 5.33 14.17 13.47
CA LEU A 868 5.61 15.60 13.30
C LEU A 868 4.71 16.30 12.26
N ASN A 869 4.13 15.58 11.30
CA ASN A 869 3.14 16.10 10.36
C ASN A 869 1.68 16.03 10.89
N ARG A 870 1.50 15.89 12.22
CA ARG A 870 0.28 16.30 12.95
C ARG A 870 0.54 17.42 13.95
N GLN A 871 1.80 17.81 14.17
CA GLN A 871 2.18 18.79 15.20
C GLN A 871 2.11 20.26 14.72
N TRP A 872 1.69 20.55 13.48
CA TRP A 872 1.78 21.91 12.94
C TRP A 872 0.75 22.90 13.50
N SER A 873 -0.40 22.44 14.01
CA SER A 873 -1.41 23.36 14.57
C SER A 873 -0.88 24.11 15.80
N LYS A 874 -0.16 23.43 16.70
CA LYS A 874 0.41 24.02 17.92
C LYS A 874 1.67 23.24 18.36
N PRO A 875 2.80 23.35 17.62
CA PRO A 875 4.01 22.59 17.91
C PRO A 875 4.64 23.06 19.23
N ASP A 876 5.05 22.11 20.07
CA ASP A 876 5.82 22.42 21.28
C ASP A 876 7.28 22.77 20.93
N PRO A 877 7.87 23.85 21.51
CA PRO A 877 9.22 24.30 21.17
C PRO A 877 10.36 23.38 21.68
N VAL A 878 10.09 22.49 22.63
CA VAL A 878 11.06 21.56 23.21
C VAL A 878 10.90 20.16 22.62
N LEU A 879 9.66 19.68 22.47
CA LEU A 879 9.36 18.35 21.93
C LEU A 879 9.40 18.33 20.39
N CYS A 880 8.88 19.37 19.73
CA CYS A 880 8.73 19.43 18.26
C CYS A 880 9.56 20.58 17.63
N PRO A 881 10.86 20.76 17.97
CA PRO A 881 11.59 21.99 17.67
C PRO A 881 11.71 22.31 16.18
N THR A 882 11.84 21.30 15.31
CA THR A 882 11.97 21.51 13.86
C THR A 882 10.68 22.08 13.27
N ILE A 883 9.53 21.58 13.69
CA ILE A 883 8.21 22.10 13.29
C ILE A 883 7.96 23.47 13.91
N TYR A 884 8.26 23.64 15.21
CA TYR A 884 8.12 24.93 15.88
C TYR A 884 8.94 26.03 15.19
N HIS A 885 10.22 25.82 14.91
CA HIS A 885 11.05 26.84 14.27
C HIS A 885 10.76 27.02 12.77
N THR A 886 10.31 25.98 12.05
CA THR A 886 9.85 26.12 10.65
C THR A 886 8.60 27.01 10.58
N LYS A 887 7.60 26.74 11.42
CA LYS A 887 6.38 27.56 11.51
C LYS A 887 6.68 28.99 11.97
N GLY A 888 7.65 29.17 12.87
CA GLY A 888 8.15 30.48 13.29
C GLY A 888 8.80 31.30 12.17
N LEU A 889 9.61 30.68 11.31
CA LEU A 889 10.17 31.32 10.11
C LEU A 889 9.05 31.76 9.14
N LEU A 890 8.03 30.93 8.95
CA LEU A 890 6.87 31.23 8.11
C LEU A 890 6.04 32.40 8.66
N TYR A 891 5.77 32.44 9.98
CA TYR A 891 5.14 33.62 10.61
C TYR A 891 6.01 34.87 10.50
N TYR A 892 7.33 34.77 10.66
CA TYR A 892 8.24 35.90 10.49
C TYR A 892 8.18 36.46 9.06
N LEU A 893 8.32 35.61 8.04
CA LEU A 893 8.19 35.99 6.63
C LEU A 893 6.85 36.67 6.34
N ASN A 894 5.74 36.14 6.88
CA ASN A 894 4.42 36.75 6.78
C ASN A 894 4.35 38.13 7.47
N SER A 895 4.94 38.27 8.67
CA SER A 895 4.94 39.52 9.45
C SER A 895 5.71 40.67 8.79
N ILE A 896 6.73 40.36 7.99
CA ILE A 896 7.48 41.36 7.19
C ILE A 896 6.91 41.56 5.77
N GLY A 897 5.70 41.06 5.50
CA GLY A 897 5.03 41.20 4.20
C GLY A 897 5.63 40.34 3.07
N ARG A 898 6.51 39.38 3.38
CA ARG A 898 7.09 38.41 2.43
C ARG A 898 6.47 37.01 2.58
N THR A 899 5.15 36.94 2.72
CA THR A 899 4.38 35.68 2.70
C THR A 899 4.81 34.82 1.51
N PRO A 900 5.12 33.52 1.69
CA PRO A 900 5.57 32.67 0.59
C PRO A 900 4.58 32.59 -0.57
N LEU A 901 5.10 32.64 -1.80
CA LEU A 901 4.31 32.50 -3.02
C LEU A 901 3.90 31.04 -3.28
N VAL A 902 4.73 30.11 -2.78
CA VAL A 902 4.57 28.66 -2.79
C VAL A 902 5.17 28.10 -1.49
N PHE A 903 4.47 27.13 -0.90
CA PHE A 903 4.99 26.20 0.11
C PHE A 903 4.80 24.77 -0.40
N CYS A 904 5.80 23.91 -0.26
CA CYS A 904 5.67 22.49 -0.63
C CYS A 904 6.49 21.60 0.30
N ASP A 905 5.84 20.60 0.91
CA ASP A 905 6.47 19.61 1.77
C ASP A 905 6.61 18.27 1.02
N TYR A 906 7.82 17.73 0.90
CA TYR A 906 8.10 16.52 0.11
C TYR A 906 8.00 15.23 0.95
N HIS A 907 7.25 14.27 0.42
CA HIS A 907 6.78 13.03 1.06
C HIS A 907 6.85 11.81 0.14
N GLY A 908 6.63 10.62 0.73
CA GLY A 908 6.66 9.33 0.05
C GLY A 908 5.38 8.49 0.23
N HIS A 909 4.58 8.33 -0.81
CA HIS A 909 3.36 7.51 -0.76
C HIS A 909 3.68 6.01 -0.78
N SER A 910 3.06 5.24 0.12
CA SER A 910 3.30 3.78 0.24
C SER A 910 2.25 2.89 -0.43
N ARG A 911 1.13 3.46 -0.92
CA ARG A 911 -0.01 2.72 -1.51
C ARG A 911 -0.38 3.12 -2.96
N LYS A 912 0.30 4.10 -3.56
CA LYS A 912 0.03 4.60 -4.93
C LYS A 912 1.30 4.72 -5.78
N LYS A 913 1.10 4.71 -7.10
CA LYS A 913 2.10 4.93 -8.15
C LYS A 913 2.20 6.41 -8.53
N ASN A 914 3.18 6.75 -9.37
CA ASN A 914 3.46 8.11 -9.86
C ASN A 914 3.88 9.11 -8.75
N VAL A 915 3.93 10.40 -9.09
CA VAL A 915 4.12 11.54 -8.18
C VAL A 915 2.94 12.48 -8.33
N PHE A 916 2.42 13.02 -7.22
CA PHE A 916 1.28 13.94 -7.24
C PHE A 916 1.36 15.00 -6.13
N LEU A 917 0.47 15.99 -6.19
CA LEU A 917 0.38 17.07 -5.20
C LEU A 917 -0.98 17.04 -4.52
N TYR A 918 -0.97 17.02 -3.19
CA TYR A 918 -2.14 17.44 -2.42
C TYR A 918 -2.06 18.96 -2.18
N GLY A 919 -3.19 19.66 -2.32
CA GLY A 919 -3.32 21.11 -2.12
C GLY A 919 -4.52 21.45 -1.22
N CYS A 920 -5.01 22.70 -1.24
CA CYS A 920 -6.18 23.10 -0.44
C CYS A 920 -7.14 23.99 -1.23
N SER A 921 -8.42 23.64 -1.24
CA SER A 921 -9.53 24.45 -1.76
C SER A 921 -10.72 24.44 -0.80
N VAL A 922 -11.27 25.62 -0.52
CA VAL A 922 -12.52 25.81 0.21
C VAL A 922 -13.69 25.25 -0.60
N LYS A 923 -13.67 25.42 -1.93
CA LYS A 923 -14.73 24.94 -2.82
C LYS A 923 -14.81 23.43 -2.89
N GLU A 924 -13.66 22.78 -3.10
CA GLU A 924 -13.62 21.32 -3.26
C GLU A 924 -13.95 20.63 -1.93
N THR A 925 -13.45 21.16 -0.81
CA THR A 925 -13.78 20.69 0.55
C THR A 925 -15.29 20.77 0.84
N LEU A 926 -15.91 21.96 0.73
CA LEU A 926 -17.34 22.13 1.02
C LEU A 926 -18.25 21.35 0.07
N TRP A 927 -17.80 21.08 -1.16
CA TRP A 927 -18.55 20.30 -2.14
C TRP A 927 -18.48 18.79 -1.85
N GLN A 928 -17.30 18.28 -1.48
CA GLN A 928 -17.09 16.85 -1.19
C GLN A 928 -17.68 16.45 0.17
N SER A 929 -17.64 17.33 1.18
CA SER A 929 -18.26 17.10 2.50
C SER A 929 -19.79 17.16 2.53
N GLY A 930 -20.43 17.47 1.39
CA GLY A 930 -21.89 17.63 1.31
C GLY A 930 -22.44 18.85 2.06
N SER A 931 -21.60 19.86 2.32
CA SER A 931 -22.01 21.05 3.08
C SER A 931 -23.19 21.79 2.45
N ALA A 932 -24.08 22.30 3.29
CA ALA A 932 -25.21 23.15 2.87
C ALA A 932 -24.78 24.52 2.32
N VAL A 933 -23.49 24.87 2.37
CA VAL A 933 -22.94 26.14 1.87
C VAL A 933 -22.89 26.14 0.34
N ASN A 934 -23.65 27.04 -0.30
CA ASN A 934 -23.67 27.19 -1.76
C ASN A 934 -22.32 27.68 -2.33
N THR A 935 -21.51 26.75 -2.84
CA THR A 935 -20.17 27.01 -3.40
C THR A 935 -20.17 27.78 -4.73
N VAL A 936 -21.31 27.88 -5.43
CA VAL A 936 -21.43 28.55 -6.73
C VAL A 936 -21.18 30.06 -6.60
N GLY A 937 -21.69 30.67 -5.53
CA GLY A 937 -21.47 32.10 -5.23
C GLY A 937 -20.09 32.40 -4.65
N LEU A 938 -19.33 31.38 -4.23
CA LEU A 938 -18.03 31.56 -3.61
C LEU A 938 -16.99 32.01 -4.65
N LYS A 939 -16.23 33.05 -4.34
CA LYS A 939 -15.01 33.41 -5.08
C LYS A 939 -13.80 32.79 -4.40
N GLU A 940 -12.96 32.14 -5.21
CA GLU A 940 -11.70 31.50 -4.84
C GLU A 940 -10.74 31.65 -6.03
N ASP A 941 -9.45 31.83 -5.77
CA ASP A 941 -8.41 31.92 -6.80
C ASP A 941 -7.99 30.49 -7.23
N PRO A 942 -8.17 30.08 -8.50
CA PRO A 942 -7.78 28.75 -8.98
C PRO A 942 -6.26 28.55 -9.09
N GLY A 943 -5.45 29.54 -8.70
CA GLY A 943 -3.98 29.51 -8.76
C GLY A 943 -3.30 28.38 -7.98
N TYR A 944 -4.02 27.68 -7.08
CA TYR A 944 -3.56 26.43 -6.45
C TYR A 944 -3.45 25.26 -7.45
N ARG A 945 -4.12 25.31 -8.60
CA ARG A 945 -3.98 24.30 -9.68
C ARG A 945 -2.91 24.66 -10.72
N THR A 946 -2.23 25.81 -10.62
CA THR A 946 -1.22 26.25 -11.60
C THR A 946 -0.03 25.29 -11.70
N ILE A 947 0.70 25.07 -10.59
CA ILE A 947 1.87 24.19 -10.56
C ILE A 947 1.53 22.74 -10.96
N PRO A 948 0.48 22.09 -10.38
CA PRO A 948 0.04 20.77 -10.82
C PRO A 948 -0.24 20.67 -12.33
N LYS A 949 -0.93 21.65 -12.94
CA LYS A 949 -1.22 21.66 -14.39
C LYS A 949 0.01 21.94 -15.27
N THR A 950 1.05 22.56 -14.73
CA THR A 950 2.34 22.71 -15.41
C THR A 950 3.16 21.42 -15.31
N LEU A 951 3.17 20.76 -14.15
CA LEU A 951 3.91 19.51 -13.93
C LEU A 951 3.42 18.36 -14.81
N ASP A 952 2.10 18.22 -14.96
CA ASP A 952 1.45 17.22 -15.82
C ASP A 952 1.95 17.24 -17.29
N ARG A 953 2.57 18.35 -17.72
CA ARG A 953 3.14 18.55 -19.07
C ARG A 953 4.67 18.46 -19.12
N LEU A 954 5.35 18.62 -17.99
CA LEU A 954 6.82 18.75 -17.92
C LEU A 954 7.50 17.55 -17.26
N ALA A 955 6.81 16.84 -16.36
CA ALA A 955 7.35 15.83 -15.48
C ALA A 955 6.75 14.46 -15.80
N PRO A 956 7.48 13.54 -16.46
CA PRO A 956 6.94 12.24 -16.89
C PRO A 956 6.41 11.34 -15.78
N ALA A 957 6.88 11.54 -14.54
CA ALA A 957 6.43 10.81 -13.37
C ALA A 957 5.19 11.41 -12.69
N PHE A 958 4.70 12.58 -13.12
CA PHE A 958 3.62 13.30 -12.44
C PHE A 958 2.22 12.81 -12.85
N SER A 959 1.24 12.97 -11.97
CA SER A 959 -0.18 12.70 -12.23
C SER A 959 -1.08 13.81 -11.66
N PHE A 960 -1.63 14.66 -12.53
CA PHE A 960 -2.65 15.63 -12.13
C PHE A 960 -3.96 14.97 -11.67
N ASN A 961 -4.32 13.81 -12.25
CA ASN A 961 -5.53 13.07 -11.87
C ASN A 961 -5.44 12.49 -10.44
N SER A 962 -4.25 12.24 -9.93
CA SER A 962 -4.02 11.77 -8.55
C SER A 962 -3.93 12.93 -7.52
N CYS A 963 -4.04 14.19 -7.95
CA CYS A 963 -3.99 15.35 -7.06
C CYS A 963 -5.33 15.62 -6.36
N ASN A 964 -5.30 15.78 -5.03
CA ASN A 964 -6.46 16.07 -4.18
C ASN A 964 -6.33 17.47 -3.54
N TYR A 965 -7.43 18.21 -3.40
CA TYR A 965 -7.46 19.57 -2.82
C TYR A 965 -8.39 19.67 -1.60
N LEU A 966 -8.91 18.54 -1.14
CA LEU A 966 -9.69 18.38 0.09
C LEU A 966 -8.85 18.72 1.35
N VAL A 967 -9.52 19.31 2.34
CA VAL A 967 -8.99 19.62 3.67
C VAL A 967 -9.76 18.79 4.71
N GLU A 968 -9.34 17.55 4.91
CA GLU A 968 -9.93 16.59 5.86
C GLU A 968 -9.63 16.97 7.32
N LYS A 969 -10.53 16.62 8.25
CA LYS A 969 -10.37 16.76 9.71
C LYS A 969 -9.09 16.07 10.20
N SER A 970 -8.85 14.84 9.74
CA SER A 970 -7.67 14.01 10.06
C SER A 970 -6.33 14.59 9.58
N ARG A 971 -6.36 15.48 8.57
CA ARG A 971 -5.19 16.15 7.99
C ARG A 971 -5.13 17.65 8.34
N SER A 972 -6.04 18.15 9.16
CA SER A 972 -6.16 19.57 9.53
C SER A 972 -4.90 20.16 10.17
N ALA A 973 -4.12 19.33 10.87
CA ALA A 973 -2.86 19.69 11.54
C ALA A 973 -1.59 19.34 10.74
N THR A 974 -1.71 19.09 9.43
CA THR A 974 -0.57 18.89 8.52
C THR A 974 0.04 20.22 8.05
N ALA A 975 1.31 20.17 7.63
CA ALA A 975 2.07 21.32 7.10
C ALA A 975 1.29 22.11 6.05
N ARG A 976 0.82 21.40 5.01
CA ARG A 976 0.02 21.94 3.89
C ARG A 976 -1.16 22.78 4.38
N VAL A 977 -2.00 22.22 5.25
CA VAL A 977 -3.25 22.85 5.68
C VAL A 977 -2.98 24.04 6.60
N VAL A 978 -2.06 23.90 7.55
CA VAL A 978 -1.69 24.98 8.49
C VAL A 978 -1.09 26.17 7.75
N VAL A 979 -0.17 25.95 6.80
CA VAL A 979 0.49 27.03 6.05
C VAL A 979 -0.46 27.70 5.04
N TRP A 980 -1.43 26.96 4.50
CA TRP A 980 -2.53 27.53 3.72
C TRP A 980 -3.47 28.40 4.56
N ARG A 981 -3.98 27.87 5.69
CA ARG A 981 -4.98 28.52 6.54
C ARG A 981 -4.42 29.73 7.27
N GLU A 982 -3.31 29.55 8.00
CA GLU A 982 -2.83 30.51 9.00
C GLU A 982 -1.93 31.59 8.37
N MET A 983 -1.04 31.19 7.46
CA MET A 983 -0.18 32.13 6.72
C MET A 983 -0.82 32.63 5.42
N GLY A 984 -1.87 31.98 4.92
CA GLY A 984 -2.59 32.41 3.72
C GLY A 984 -1.89 32.04 2.41
N VAL A 985 -0.99 31.05 2.40
CA VAL A 985 -0.24 30.63 1.21
C VAL A 985 -1.16 29.85 0.27
N LEU A 986 -1.61 30.49 -0.82
CA LEU A 986 -2.52 29.90 -1.81
C LEU A 986 -1.98 28.59 -2.41
N ARG A 987 -0.67 28.53 -2.66
CA ARG A 987 0.03 27.38 -3.27
C ARG A 987 0.79 26.61 -2.19
N SER A 988 0.06 26.15 -1.19
CA SER A 988 0.56 25.26 -0.15
C SER A 988 0.27 23.82 -0.55
N TYR A 989 1.29 22.97 -0.55
CA TYR A 989 1.17 21.59 -1.02
C TYR A 989 1.91 20.57 -0.15
N THR A 990 1.48 19.33 -0.30
CA THR A 990 2.25 18.12 0.02
C THR A 990 2.57 17.44 -1.30
N MET A 991 3.84 17.18 -1.61
CA MET A 991 4.23 16.37 -2.78
C MET A 991 4.41 14.92 -2.34
N GLU A 992 3.57 14.05 -2.88
CA GLU A 992 3.61 12.61 -2.63
C GLU A 992 4.35 11.91 -3.76
N SER A 993 5.44 11.22 -3.46
CA SER A 993 6.24 10.45 -4.43
C SER A 993 6.14 8.95 -4.18
N THR A 994 5.95 8.13 -5.22
CA THR A 994 5.87 6.67 -5.05
C THR A 994 7.20 6.04 -4.59
N HIS A 995 7.10 4.91 -3.90
CA HIS A 995 8.23 4.00 -3.62
C HIS A 995 8.43 2.91 -4.71
N ASN A 996 7.46 2.80 -5.63
CA ASN A 996 7.40 1.75 -6.64
C ASN A 996 7.81 2.27 -8.01
N GLY A 997 6.89 2.89 -8.74
CA GLY A 997 6.97 3.13 -10.17
C GLY A 997 5.75 3.87 -10.71
N CYS A 998 5.72 4.08 -12.03
CA CYS A 998 4.64 4.83 -12.69
C CYS A 998 3.71 3.90 -13.49
N ASP A 999 2.43 4.27 -13.61
CA ASP A 999 1.42 3.59 -14.43
C ASP A 999 1.00 4.42 -15.66
N GLN A 1000 1.52 5.63 -15.81
CA GLN A 1000 1.28 6.52 -16.94
C GLN A 1000 2.57 7.19 -17.43
N GLY A 1001 2.48 7.96 -18.52
CA GLY A 1001 3.62 8.61 -19.16
C GLY A 1001 4.63 7.61 -19.76
N ILE A 1002 5.83 8.11 -20.10
CA ILE A 1002 6.94 7.27 -20.60
C ILE A 1002 7.54 6.35 -19.53
N TYR A 1003 7.20 6.54 -18.24
CA TYR A 1003 7.62 5.68 -17.13
C TYR A 1003 6.59 4.61 -16.77
N LYS A 1004 5.50 4.47 -17.53
CA LYS A 1004 4.49 3.42 -17.37
C LYS A 1004 5.14 2.03 -17.38
N GLY A 1005 4.96 1.27 -16.30
CA GLY A 1005 5.50 -0.09 -16.16
C GLY A 1005 6.92 -0.16 -15.60
N LEU A 1006 7.55 0.98 -15.31
CA LEU A 1006 8.92 1.07 -14.80
C LEU A 1006 8.94 1.42 -13.32
N GLN A 1007 9.88 0.84 -12.58
CA GLN A 1007 10.18 1.23 -11.21
C GLN A 1007 10.95 2.55 -11.21
N THR A 1008 10.63 3.38 -10.23
CA THR A 1008 11.29 4.66 -9.98
C THR A 1008 12.70 4.41 -9.45
N GLY A 1009 13.71 4.96 -10.12
CA GLY A 1009 15.09 5.04 -9.66
C GLY A 1009 15.37 6.36 -8.94
N THR A 1010 16.59 6.50 -8.41
CA THR A 1010 17.03 7.77 -7.84
C THR A 1010 17.12 8.87 -8.90
N LYS A 1011 17.38 8.52 -10.17
CA LYS A 1011 17.45 9.44 -11.31
C LYS A 1011 16.11 10.14 -11.56
N GLU A 1012 15.02 9.38 -11.61
CA GLU A 1012 13.66 9.88 -11.90
C GLU A 1012 13.15 10.76 -10.74
N LEU A 1013 13.52 10.44 -9.50
CA LEU A 1013 13.25 11.29 -8.32
C LEU A 1013 14.00 12.62 -8.40
N GLN A 1014 15.28 12.59 -8.76
CA GLN A 1014 16.08 13.81 -8.95
C GLN A 1014 15.55 14.65 -10.15
N GLU A 1015 15.14 14.00 -11.25
CA GLU A 1015 14.46 14.69 -12.36
C GLU A 1015 13.20 15.41 -11.86
N MET A 1016 12.33 14.72 -11.11
CA MET A 1016 11.10 15.30 -10.57
C MET A 1016 11.37 16.56 -9.73
N GLY A 1017 12.43 16.56 -8.93
CA GLY A 1017 12.87 17.74 -8.15
C GLY A 1017 13.26 18.94 -9.03
N GLY A 1018 13.92 18.69 -10.15
CA GLY A 1018 14.22 19.71 -11.17
C GLY A 1018 12.96 20.18 -11.91
N LYS A 1019 12.09 19.25 -12.35
CA LYS A 1019 10.83 19.61 -13.04
C LYS A 1019 9.87 20.40 -12.15
N PHE A 1020 9.88 20.16 -10.83
CA PHE A 1020 9.22 21.02 -9.86
C PHE A 1020 9.73 22.46 -9.96
N CYS A 1021 11.04 22.68 -9.94
CA CYS A 1021 11.61 24.01 -10.13
C CYS A 1021 11.23 24.64 -11.47
N HIS A 1022 11.31 23.92 -12.60
CA HIS A 1022 10.83 24.43 -13.90
C HIS A 1022 9.37 24.91 -13.83
N SER A 1023 8.50 24.19 -13.14
CA SER A 1023 7.08 24.55 -13.03
C SER A 1023 6.83 25.88 -12.31
N LEU A 1024 7.76 26.36 -11.48
CA LEU A 1024 7.61 27.63 -10.74
C LEU A 1024 7.66 28.86 -11.66
N LEU A 1025 8.22 28.75 -12.88
CA LEU A 1025 8.19 29.83 -13.86
C LEU A 1025 6.75 30.24 -14.25
N SER A 1026 5.78 29.32 -14.25
CA SER A 1026 4.38 29.61 -14.59
C SER A 1026 3.64 30.43 -13.51
N VAL A 1027 4.31 30.71 -12.38
CA VAL A 1027 3.82 31.58 -11.29
C VAL A 1027 4.41 33.00 -11.38
N THR A 1028 5.35 33.26 -12.30
CA THR A 1028 5.85 34.62 -12.57
C THR A 1028 4.80 35.46 -13.31
N LYS A 1029 4.87 36.79 -13.18
CA LYS A 1029 3.90 37.70 -13.83
C LYS A 1029 4.23 37.99 -15.30
N ASP A 1030 5.49 37.80 -15.69
CA ASP A 1030 6.06 38.29 -16.95
C ASP A 1030 6.17 37.22 -18.04
N VAL A 1031 5.46 36.09 -17.90
CA VAL A 1031 5.40 34.99 -18.90
C VAL A 1031 5.15 35.50 -20.33
N LYS A 1032 4.38 36.60 -20.48
CA LYS A 1032 4.10 37.25 -21.78
C LYS A 1032 5.33 37.76 -22.54
N SER A 1033 6.47 38.01 -21.88
CA SER A 1033 7.74 38.33 -22.57
C SER A 1033 8.61 37.10 -22.81
N LEU A 1034 8.57 36.10 -21.92
CA LEU A 1034 9.34 34.86 -22.04
C LEU A 1034 8.79 33.91 -23.13
N ASP A 1035 7.47 33.86 -23.33
CA ASP A 1035 6.85 33.16 -24.48
C ASP A 1035 7.39 33.67 -25.85
N SER A 1036 7.90 34.91 -25.90
CA SER A 1036 8.46 35.49 -27.12
C SER A 1036 9.91 35.06 -27.40
N GLN A 1037 10.59 34.33 -26.50
CA GLN A 1037 12.00 33.96 -26.63
C GLN A 1037 12.28 32.47 -26.36
N ARG A 1038 11.89 31.63 -27.34
CA ARG A 1038 12.49 30.33 -27.70
C ARG A 1038 12.48 29.16 -26.69
N LEU A 1039 12.01 29.32 -25.45
CA LEU A 1039 12.16 28.26 -24.43
C LEU A 1039 11.08 27.15 -24.40
N ILE A 1040 10.00 27.26 -25.19
CA ILE A 1040 8.91 26.26 -25.25
C ILE A 1040 8.72 25.74 -26.69
N GLY A 1041 9.82 25.56 -27.44
CA GLY A 1041 9.81 25.17 -28.86
C GLY A 1041 9.83 23.67 -29.17
N HIS A 1042 9.90 22.80 -28.15
CA HIS A 1042 10.09 21.34 -28.31
C HIS A 1042 9.09 20.52 -27.47
N ILE A 1043 7.84 20.95 -27.41
CA ILE A 1043 6.71 20.13 -26.97
C ILE A 1043 5.80 19.98 -28.19
N ASP A 1044 5.66 18.77 -28.71
CA ASP A 1044 4.78 18.49 -29.85
C ASP A 1044 3.31 18.77 -29.48
N ASN A 1045 2.56 19.33 -30.43
CA ASN A 1045 1.19 19.82 -30.21
C ASN A 1045 0.11 18.73 -30.27
N ASP A 1046 0.47 17.45 -30.12
CA ASP A 1046 -0.47 16.34 -30.07
C ASP A 1046 -1.19 16.28 -28.70
N VAL A 1047 -2.13 17.21 -28.53
CA VAL A 1047 -3.02 17.29 -27.37
C VAL A 1047 -4.00 16.12 -27.38
N LEU A 1048 -3.59 15.01 -26.77
CA LEU A 1048 -4.53 14.00 -26.29
C LEU A 1048 -5.32 14.58 -25.11
N ASP A 1049 -6.57 14.96 -25.38
CA ASP A 1049 -7.53 15.45 -24.39
C ASP A 1049 -7.95 14.32 -23.44
N HIS A 1050 -7.06 14.01 -22.49
CA HIS A 1050 -7.29 13.03 -21.43
C HIS A 1050 -8.38 13.53 -20.48
N LYS A 1051 -9.63 13.19 -20.81
CA LYS A 1051 -10.82 13.42 -19.99
C LYS A 1051 -10.56 13.02 -18.55
N SER A 1052 -10.63 14.00 -17.64
CA SER A 1052 -10.42 13.80 -16.20
C SER A 1052 -11.56 12.97 -15.61
N HIS A 1053 -11.36 11.66 -15.57
CA HIS A 1053 -12.14 10.79 -14.71
C HIS A 1053 -11.68 11.02 -13.27
N ASN A 1054 -12.42 11.87 -12.56
CA ASN A 1054 -12.30 12.09 -11.13
C ASN A 1054 -12.72 10.83 -10.35
N CYS A 1055 -11.87 9.80 -10.35
CA CYS A 1055 -11.93 8.70 -9.40
C CYS A 1055 -11.25 9.16 -8.10
N PHE A 1056 -12.03 9.83 -7.25
CA PHE A 1056 -11.66 10.04 -5.85
C PHE A 1056 -11.82 8.71 -5.12
N GLU A 1057 -10.84 8.38 -4.28
CA GLU A 1057 -10.74 7.10 -3.56
C GLU A 1057 -10.74 5.85 -4.44
N ASP A 1058 -9.54 5.55 -4.95
CA ASP A 1058 -8.96 4.21 -4.78
C ASP A 1058 -7.48 4.40 -4.40
N ASP A 1059 -6.99 3.61 -3.44
CA ASP A 1059 -5.57 3.20 -3.41
C ASP A 1059 -5.34 2.11 -4.46
N GLU A 1060 -4.11 1.63 -4.65
CA GLU A 1060 -3.95 0.38 -5.41
C GLU A 1060 -4.79 -0.72 -4.74
N PRO A 1061 -5.84 -1.24 -5.42
CA PRO A 1061 -6.95 -1.88 -4.75
C PRO A 1061 -6.49 -3.15 -4.03
N PRO A 1062 -7.08 -3.51 -2.87
CA PRO A 1062 -6.65 -4.65 -2.06
C PRO A 1062 -6.43 -5.92 -2.86
N CYS A 1063 -5.49 -6.74 -2.40
CA CYS A 1063 -4.80 -7.68 -3.26
C CYS A 1063 -5.76 -8.63 -3.99
N VAL A 1064 -5.65 -8.69 -5.34
CA VAL A 1064 -6.59 -9.44 -6.20
C VAL A 1064 -6.60 -10.95 -5.93
N GLU A 1065 -5.51 -11.52 -5.37
CA GLU A 1065 -5.59 -12.81 -4.68
C GLU A 1065 -6.34 -12.61 -3.36
N GLN A 1066 -7.62 -13.01 -3.32
CA GLN A 1066 -8.53 -12.88 -2.17
C GLN A 1066 -8.13 -13.78 -0.98
N ILE A 1067 -6.99 -13.44 -0.38
CA ILE A 1067 -6.42 -14.11 0.80
C ILE A 1067 -6.07 -13.07 1.88
N GLU A 1068 -6.77 -11.96 1.88
CA GLU A 1068 -7.01 -11.18 3.09
C GLU A 1068 -8.08 -11.91 3.95
N TYR A 1069 -8.43 -11.38 5.11
CA TYR A 1069 -9.31 -12.07 6.08
C TYR A 1069 -10.80 -12.01 5.68
N SER A 1070 -11.13 -12.35 4.44
CA SER A 1070 -12.53 -12.37 3.98
C SER A 1070 -13.37 -13.25 4.92
N ALA A 1071 -14.24 -12.60 5.70
CA ALA A 1071 -15.02 -13.25 6.73
C ALA A 1071 -15.92 -14.35 6.14
N ASP A 1072 -16.38 -14.13 4.91
CA ASP A 1072 -17.34 -14.95 4.17
C ASP A 1072 -16.72 -15.58 2.92
N CYS A 1073 -16.82 -16.91 2.81
CA CYS A 1073 -16.80 -17.53 1.49
C CYS A 1073 -17.90 -16.89 0.62
N PRO A 1074 -17.65 -16.58 -0.67
CA PRO A 1074 -18.61 -15.89 -1.54
C PRO A 1074 -20.04 -16.40 -1.37
N ALA A 1075 -21.01 -15.49 -1.22
CA ALA A 1075 -22.42 -15.85 -1.08
C ALA A 1075 -22.84 -16.84 -2.19
N PRO A 1076 -23.73 -17.83 -1.93
CA PRO A 1076 -24.18 -18.73 -2.98
C PRO A 1076 -24.78 -17.88 -4.10
N ASN A 1077 -24.32 -18.06 -5.34
CA ASN A 1077 -24.82 -17.24 -6.43
C ASN A 1077 -26.31 -17.57 -6.62
N GLY A 1078 -27.17 -16.55 -6.75
CA GLY A 1078 -28.61 -16.78 -6.93
C GLY A 1078 -28.93 -17.66 -8.13
N ALA A 1079 -28.08 -17.57 -9.17
CA ALA A 1079 -28.13 -18.43 -10.34
C ALA A 1079 -27.87 -19.92 -10.04
N ASP A 1080 -27.04 -20.26 -9.05
CA ASP A 1080 -26.77 -21.65 -8.66
C ASP A 1080 -28.00 -22.27 -8.00
N LEU A 1081 -28.66 -21.51 -7.11
CA LEU A 1081 -29.88 -21.93 -6.44
C LEU A 1081 -31.06 -22.04 -7.43
N ASP A 1082 -31.21 -21.07 -8.34
CA ASP A 1082 -32.20 -21.15 -9.43
C ASP A 1082 -31.94 -22.37 -10.33
N SER A 1083 -30.66 -22.72 -10.60
CA SER A 1083 -30.28 -23.91 -11.38
C SER A 1083 -30.64 -25.21 -10.67
N ASP A 1084 -30.29 -25.36 -9.39
CA ASP A 1084 -30.65 -26.51 -8.55
C ASP A 1084 -32.18 -26.72 -8.46
N VAL A 1085 -32.93 -25.63 -8.27
CA VAL A 1085 -34.41 -25.65 -8.24
C VAL A 1085 -34.97 -26.11 -9.60
N ASN A 1086 -34.48 -25.55 -10.71
CA ASN A 1086 -34.94 -25.91 -12.05
C ASN A 1086 -34.61 -27.37 -12.43
N ALA A 1087 -33.48 -27.91 -11.97
CA ALA A 1087 -33.13 -29.32 -12.15
C ALA A 1087 -34.12 -30.26 -11.41
N ASN A 1088 -34.54 -29.90 -10.20
CA ASN A 1088 -35.51 -30.67 -9.41
C ASN A 1088 -36.95 -30.53 -9.92
N ALA A 1089 -37.31 -29.40 -10.53
CA ALA A 1089 -38.57 -29.24 -11.25
C ALA A 1089 -38.64 -30.10 -12.52
N THR A 1090 -37.52 -30.27 -13.24
CA THR A 1090 -37.45 -31.00 -14.52
C THR A 1090 -37.10 -32.49 -14.41
N ALA A 1091 -36.59 -32.95 -13.27
CA ALA A 1091 -36.40 -34.38 -13.00
C ALA A 1091 -37.74 -35.14 -13.03
N ALA A 1092 -37.74 -36.31 -13.68
CA ALA A 1092 -38.82 -37.27 -13.56
C ALA A 1092 -38.80 -37.91 -12.15
N ASP A 1093 -39.98 -38.34 -11.67
CA ASP A 1093 -40.07 -39.11 -10.43
C ASP A 1093 -39.56 -40.54 -10.67
N GLU A 1094 -38.28 -40.79 -10.34
CA GLU A 1094 -37.73 -42.15 -10.26
C GLU A 1094 -38.50 -42.94 -9.19
N GLU A 1095 -38.96 -44.15 -9.54
CA GLU A 1095 -39.99 -44.86 -8.78
C GLU A 1095 -39.63 -45.10 -7.30
N GLU A 1096 -40.59 -44.77 -6.42
CA GLU A 1096 -40.44 -44.87 -4.95
C GLU A 1096 -40.58 -46.33 -4.47
N ASP A 1097 -39.69 -46.76 -3.57
CA ASP A 1097 -39.67 -48.03 -2.79
C ASP A 1097 -39.76 -49.39 -3.52
N ASN A 1098 -38.67 -50.17 -3.43
CA ASN A 1098 -38.78 -51.62 -3.21
C ASN A 1098 -37.58 -52.15 -2.39
N ASP A 1099 -37.67 -52.02 -1.07
CA ASP A 1099 -36.72 -52.62 -0.13
C ASP A 1099 -37.34 -53.89 0.49
N GLY A 1100 -36.86 -55.05 0.04
CA GLY A 1100 -37.03 -56.33 0.75
C GLY A 1100 -38.02 -57.34 0.15
N HIS A 1101 -37.48 -58.30 -0.61
CA HIS A 1101 -37.56 -59.73 -0.28
C HIS A 1101 -36.31 -60.41 -0.85
N GLY A 1102 -35.66 -61.29 -0.07
CA GLY A 1102 -34.39 -61.89 -0.45
C GLY A 1102 -34.53 -63.34 -0.88
N GLU A 1103 -33.89 -63.71 -2.00
CA GLU A 1103 -33.41 -65.09 -2.20
C GLU A 1103 -32.17 -65.07 -3.11
N ALA A 1104 -31.14 -65.86 -2.77
CA ALA A 1104 -29.91 -65.91 -3.54
C ALA A 1104 -30.01 -66.93 -4.68
N LYS A 1105 -29.63 -66.53 -5.91
CA LYS A 1105 -29.40 -67.46 -7.02
C LYS A 1105 -28.09 -67.15 -7.76
N VAL A 1106 -27.39 -68.21 -8.13
CA VAL A 1106 -26.00 -68.23 -8.62
C VAL A 1106 -25.98 -68.91 -10.01
N CYS A 1107 -24.95 -68.63 -10.81
CA CYS A 1107 -24.74 -69.07 -12.20
C CYS A 1107 -25.70 -68.44 -13.23
N SER A 1108 -25.35 -68.24 -14.51
CA SER A 1108 -24.08 -68.40 -15.27
C SER A 1108 -24.16 -67.48 -16.51
N GLY A 1109 -23.09 -66.86 -17.02
CA GLY A 1109 -22.11 -67.50 -17.90
C GLY A 1109 -22.70 -67.86 -19.28
N GLY A 1110 -22.52 -67.01 -20.32
CA GLY A 1110 -23.08 -67.26 -21.66
C GLY A 1110 -22.63 -66.29 -22.77
N VAL A 1111 -21.84 -66.81 -23.72
CA VAL A 1111 -21.27 -66.14 -24.93
C VAL A 1111 -22.33 -65.90 -26.03
N GLY A 1112 -22.24 -64.83 -26.86
CA GLY A 1112 -23.01 -64.80 -28.13
C GLY A 1112 -22.94 -63.53 -29.03
N ARG A 1113 -22.19 -63.59 -30.14
CA ARG A 1113 -22.01 -62.56 -31.20
C ARG A 1113 -23.26 -62.10 -32.00
N ALA A 1114 -23.26 -60.83 -32.42
CA ALA A 1114 -23.48 -60.32 -33.79
C ALA A 1114 -22.89 -58.88 -33.88
N LEU A 1115 -22.17 -58.36 -34.90
CA LEU A 1115 -22.36 -58.31 -36.37
C LEU A 1115 -23.65 -57.55 -36.76
N GLN A 1116 -23.69 -56.58 -37.67
CA GLN A 1116 -22.68 -55.81 -38.43
C GLN A 1116 -23.34 -54.48 -38.88
N SER A 1117 -22.67 -53.41 -39.34
CA SER A 1117 -21.25 -53.16 -39.64
C SER A 1117 -20.81 -51.81 -39.00
N SER A 1118 -20.01 -50.85 -39.51
CA SER A 1118 -19.37 -50.54 -40.81
C SER A 1118 -18.02 -49.81 -40.57
N ALA A 1119 -17.29 -49.38 -41.61
CA ALA A 1119 -15.96 -48.76 -41.45
C ALA A 1119 -15.55 -47.76 -42.55
N ARG A 1120 -14.84 -46.69 -42.15
CA ARG A 1120 -13.77 -45.93 -42.85
C ARG A 1120 -13.44 -44.64 -42.06
N GLY A 1121 -12.21 -44.34 -41.63
CA GLY A 1121 -10.98 -45.16 -41.55
C GLY A 1121 -9.70 -44.30 -41.54
N ARG A 1122 -8.58 -44.88 -41.06
CA ARG A 1122 -7.20 -44.33 -41.02
C ARG A 1122 -6.99 -43.24 -39.93
N LEU A 1123 -6.08 -43.29 -38.95
CA LEU A 1123 -4.75 -43.96 -38.76
C LEU A 1123 -3.67 -43.43 -39.71
N PHE A 1124 -2.40 -43.17 -39.32
CA PHE A 1124 -1.60 -43.67 -38.18
C PHE A 1124 -0.49 -42.62 -37.75
N PRO A 1125 0.55 -42.89 -36.91
CA PRO A 1125 0.84 -41.99 -35.77
C PRO A 1125 2.29 -41.36 -35.75
N PRO A 1126 3.10 -41.27 -34.65
CA PRO A 1126 3.83 -40.04 -34.32
C PRO A 1126 5.35 -40.05 -34.59
N ALA A 1127 5.98 -38.88 -34.48
CA ALA A 1127 7.42 -38.71 -34.18
C ALA A 1127 7.71 -37.31 -33.62
N MET A 1128 8.68 -37.25 -32.67
CA MET A 1128 9.14 -36.08 -31.88
C MET A 1128 8.10 -35.46 -30.94
#